data_AF-A0A8J2I4S5-F1
#
_entry.id   AF-A0A8J2I4S5-F1
#
_cell.length_a   1.000
_cell.length_b   1.000
_cell.length_c   1.000
_cell.angle_alpha   90.00
_cell.angle_beta   90.00
_cell.angle_gamma   90.00
#
_symmetry.space_group_name_H-M   'P 1'
#
loop_
_entity.id
_entity.type
_entity.pdbx_description
1 polymer ?
#
loop_
_entity_poly.entity_id
_entity_poly.type
_entity_poly.pdbx_seq_one_letter_code
_entity_poly.pdbx_strand_id
1 'polypeptide(L)'
;MSSLVKDIALVSGANSGIGFEIAHQLLQRGNYHVLLGSRSTAKGSAALQDLQARKLPCSIELVHLDMQNDDHITQIATLIEEKHGKLDILFNNAAVALPEGLTERERLTTAFDVNATGPWLLTKALISLLRKSENPRIVNISSGAGSIGRRLYPDSPMYKFQAVPYRASKVAFNMISACLYVEYGQGIEQVDFPGTKKSDIEVESEEKTVGMKVFCYDPGFTASNLGPYNKEEFGARSAQETVKSIMVLVDGERDGECGKFIHNTGEYPCTVSFEAQGKQGVFFMNRIAPGTSELYIANADGSDERKLLSNSSNFDYHATFSPDGQWITFTTERNGDGNSDIYRVRPDGSDLEMITATPSMEDAATLSPDGSKIAYVSTADGYKANIWVMDLATRQTTKLTNTDLVKGNESLPESYLRPAWSPDGKWIAFSSDRDTQWRGHGNGTGWEHTQELSIYAIRPNGTGFKQLAKKEGYCLGSPKWSLDGRRIIYYEMSTEDTWNAHRPESLQAVTGQLVSIDFDTGLDRIEHTEGPGLKMFPQWIGNNTIAYLLKNTDDEGLNYVTDVSNGNSTLRAYRSSIRSPSWSPNGSQVVYERIDFDIVRPMGKKLYSWDDEWEYRFTDIFPQLSLQGRLAITQKQLGNSSIIAMSPDGSDVMEVFDVFSANQSEAAIAKGLSGAFQPSWTSNGDWLVFGVGSWFQSRSTGSGALYRATANGSFFEQLTDGSVNTGFPSYSPDGRYIVYRVFGGEYGLRIMDLEDQSVRVLTNATSDNYDNLPFWSPDGSRIVFSRRVTYTNFDVCTIKPDGTGLQVLTSSLGNDAHAVWTHDGRIMYSTAQYGFRDEAAIYDNTFQPYGQIMIMNADGSNKTLLVDSMWEDSMPLYVPNGFFGL
;
A
#
# COMPACT_ATOMS: atom_id res chain seq x y z
N MET A 1 32.25 -13.11 -53.41
CA MET A 1 31.69 -12.21 -52.38
C MET A 1 30.18 -12.32 -52.50
N SER A 2 29.52 -13.12 -51.66
CA SER A 2 28.05 -13.12 -51.63
C SER A 2 27.61 -11.78 -51.07
N SER A 3 26.77 -11.06 -51.79
CA SER A 3 26.04 -9.92 -51.22
C SER A 3 25.27 -10.44 -50.00
N LEU A 4 25.59 -9.92 -48.81
CA LEU A 4 24.74 -10.12 -47.64
C LEU A 4 23.33 -9.68 -48.02
N VAL A 5 22.38 -10.61 -48.01
CA VAL A 5 20.96 -10.31 -48.18
C VAL A 5 20.59 -9.36 -47.05
N LYS A 6 20.15 -8.14 -47.39
CA LYS A 6 19.76 -7.14 -46.40
C LYS A 6 18.31 -7.35 -46.00
N ASP A 7 18.00 -7.12 -44.73
CA ASP A 7 16.63 -7.07 -44.25
C ASP A 7 15.99 -5.73 -44.64
N ILE A 8 14.77 -5.79 -45.15
CA ILE A 8 14.03 -4.62 -45.64
C ILE A 8 13.11 -4.12 -44.53
N ALA A 9 13.31 -2.88 -44.09
CA ALA A 9 12.52 -2.27 -43.02
C ALA A 9 11.76 -1.04 -43.52
N LEU A 10 10.43 -1.04 -43.40
CA LEU A 10 9.59 0.13 -43.68
C LEU A 10 9.26 0.87 -42.40
N VAL A 11 9.53 2.18 -42.37
CA VAL A 11 9.19 3.05 -41.23
C VAL A 11 8.23 4.15 -41.67
N SER A 12 6.97 4.10 -41.22
CA SER A 12 6.00 5.15 -41.55
C SER A 12 6.23 6.42 -40.72
N GLY A 13 6.05 7.60 -41.32
CA GLY A 13 6.24 8.89 -40.63
C GLY A 13 7.69 9.15 -40.21
N ALA A 14 8.67 8.69 -40.98
CA ALA A 14 10.09 8.68 -40.63
C ALA A 14 10.87 9.96 -40.99
N ASN A 15 10.19 11.06 -41.32
CA ASN A 15 10.85 12.33 -41.62
C ASN A 15 11.20 13.17 -40.37
N SER A 16 10.80 12.76 -39.16
CA SER A 16 11.13 13.44 -37.90
C SER A 16 10.86 12.56 -36.67
N GLY A 17 11.36 12.97 -35.50
CA GLY A 17 11.01 12.35 -34.21
C GLY A 17 11.42 10.87 -34.12
N ILE A 18 10.56 10.05 -33.49
CA ILE A 18 10.79 8.62 -33.26
C ILE A 18 11.07 7.89 -34.58
N GLY A 19 10.26 8.09 -35.61
CA GLY A 19 10.44 7.41 -36.90
C GLY A 19 11.77 7.73 -37.60
N PHE A 20 12.22 9.00 -37.53
CA PHE A 20 13.53 9.38 -38.06
C PHE A 20 14.66 8.69 -37.30
N GLU A 21 14.55 8.62 -35.98
CA GLU A 21 15.57 8.01 -35.15
C GLU A 21 15.56 6.47 -35.26
N ILE A 22 14.40 5.83 -35.50
CA ILE A 22 14.32 4.41 -35.88
C ILE A 22 15.12 4.17 -37.15
N ALA A 23 14.91 4.98 -38.20
CA ALA A 23 15.67 4.87 -39.44
C ALA A 23 17.18 5.06 -39.18
N HIS A 24 17.56 6.07 -38.39
CA HIS A 24 18.95 6.32 -38.01
C HIS A 24 19.62 5.11 -37.33
N GLN A 25 18.98 4.51 -36.32
CA GLN A 25 19.56 3.39 -35.57
C GLN A 25 19.53 2.06 -36.33
N LEU A 26 18.53 1.83 -37.20
CA LEU A 26 18.56 0.70 -38.15
C LEU A 26 19.74 0.84 -39.12
N LEU A 27 20.02 2.07 -39.57
CA LEU A 27 21.12 2.31 -40.49
C LEU A 27 22.50 2.04 -39.88
N GLN A 28 22.62 2.04 -38.56
CA GLN A 28 23.87 1.73 -37.84
C GLN A 28 24.17 0.22 -37.74
N ARG A 29 23.17 -0.66 -37.89
CA ARG A 29 23.29 -2.11 -37.64
C ARG A 29 23.98 -2.92 -38.74
N GLY A 30 24.19 -2.34 -39.92
CA GLY A 30 24.97 -2.92 -41.02
C GLY A 30 24.25 -3.94 -41.92
N ASN A 31 23.05 -4.42 -41.54
CA ASN A 31 22.31 -5.47 -42.24
C ASN A 31 20.94 -5.03 -42.82
N TYR A 32 20.57 -3.75 -42.76
CA TYR A 32 19.26 -3.26 -43.20
C TYR A 32 19.29 -2.44 -44.52
N HIS A 33 18.19 -2.50 -45.26
CA HIS A 33 17.77 -1.48 -46.21
C HIS A 33 16.50 -0.80 -45.67
N VAL A 34 16.57 0.51 -45.42
CA VAL A 34 15.49 1.26 -44.77
C VAL A 34 14.66 2.01 -45.82
N LEU A 35 13.35 1.76 -45.83
CA LEU A 35 12.37 2.52 -46.58
C LEU A 35 11.81 3.63 -45.67
N LEU A 36 12.25 4.87 -45.91
CA LEU A 36 11.83 6.04 -45.15
C LEU A 36 10.47 6.51 -45.68
N GLY A 37 9.40 6.20 -44.96
CA GLY A 37 8.04 6.62 -45.31
C GLY A 37 7.75 8.05 -44.86
N SER A 38 7.32 8.91 -45.78
CA SER A 38 6.84 10.26 -45.43
C SER A 38 5.71 10.72 -46.33
N ARG A 39 4.72 11.39 -45.74
CA ARG A 39 3.64 12.09 -46.47
C ARG A 39 4.16 13.31 -47.23
N SER A 40 5.19 13.99 -46.71
CA SER A 40 5.74 15.19 -47.33
C SER A 40 7.03 14.82 -48.06
N THR A 41 6.98 14.82 -49.39
CA THR A 41 8.16 14.54 -50.22
C THR A 41 9.32 15.50 -49.92
N ALA A 42 9.03 16.78 -49.66
CA ALA A 42 10.03 17.77 -49.26
C ALA A 42 10.69 17.43 -47.89
N LYS A 43 9.90 17.18 -46.84
CA LYS A 43 10.45 16.83 -45.51
C LYS A 43 11.16 15.47 -45.53
N GLY A 44 10.60 14.51 -46.27
CA GLY A 44 11.22 13.20 -46.48
C GLY A 44 12.55 13.30 -47.22
N SER A 45 12.65 14.16 -48.23
CA SER A 45 13.92 14.38 -48.97
C SER A 45 14.98 15.02 -48.08
N ALA A 46 14.60 16.00 -47.25
CA ALA A 46 15.52 16.59 -46.28
C ALA A 46 16.03 15.57 -45.25
N ALA A 47 15.12 14.73 -44.71
CA ALA A 47 15.48 13.65 -43.80
C ALA A 47 16.39 12.59 -44.45
N LEU A 48 16.11 12.21 -45.70
CA LEU A 48 16.94 11.30 -46.48
C LEU A 48 18.35 11.86 -46.68
N GLN A 49 18.46 13.13 -47.09
CA GLN A 49 19.75 13.80 -47.29
C GLN A 49 20.56 13.87 -45.98
N ASP A 50 19.91 14.17 -44.85
CA ASP A 50 20.55 14.18 -43.54
C ASP A 50 21.13 12.80 -43.19
N LEU A 51 20.33 11.74 -43.29
CA LEU A 51 20.78 10.38 -42.99
C LEU A 51 21.87 9.87 -43.95
N GLN A 52 21.79 10.23 -45.24
CA GLN A 52 22.83 9.91 -46.22
C GLN A 52 24.15 10.64 -45.93
N ALA A 53 24.09 11.90 -45.47
CA ALA A 53 25.26 12.68 -45.12
C ALA A 53 26.03 12.09 -43.92
N ARG A 54 25.36 11.32 -43.05
CA ARG A 54 25.96 10.60 -41.91
C ARG A 54 26.82 9.39 -42.30
N LYS A 55 26.79 8.95 -43.57
CA LYS A 55 27.62 7.85 -44.11
C LYS A 55 27.53 6.55 -43.30
N LEU A 56 26.31 6.18 -42.91
CA LEU A 56 26.03 4.98 -42.14
C LEU A 56 26.14 3.71 -43.01
N PRO A 57 26.40 2.51 -42.43
CA PRO A 57 26.75 1.31 -43.17
C PRO A 57 25.62 0.72 -44.02
N CYS A 58 24.36 1.06 -43.71
CA CYS A 58 23.18 0.57 -44.41
C CYS A 58 22.69 1.54 -45.50
N SER A 59 21.81 1.05 -46.37
CA SER A 59 21.20 1.85 -47.45
C SER A 59 19.81 2.33 -47.05
N ILE A 60 19.40 3.50 -47.56
CA ILE A 60 18.10 4.11 -47.32
C ILE A 60 17.52 4.66 -48.63
N GLU A 61 16.22 4.53 -48.84
CA GLU A 61 15.47 5.26 -49.88
C GLU A 61 14.19 5.89 -49.32
N LEU A 62 13.74 6.98 -49.96
CA LEU A 62 12.48 7.67 -49.61
C LEU A 62 11.31 7.01 -50.34
N VAL A 63 10.23 6.74 -49.60
CA VAL A 63 8.94 6.31 -50.17
C VAL A 63 7.84 7.28 -49.76
N HIS A 64 7.01 7.67 -50.72
CA HIS A 64 5.88 8.57 -50.46
C HIS A 64 4.73 7.76 -49.84
N LEU A 65 4.38 8.08 -48.59
CA LEU A 65 3.43 7.30 -47.82
C LEU A 65 2.59 8.21 -46.91
N ASP A 66 1.31 8.35 -47.25
CA ASP A 66 0.31 9.07 -46.46
C ASP A 66 -0.70 8.08 -45.90
N MET A 67 -0.87 8.05 -44.56
CA MET A 67 -1.78 7.12 -43.88
C MET A 67 -3.26 7.40 -44.16
N GLN A 68 -3.59 8.55 -44.76
CA GLN A 68 -4.96 8.91 -45.14
C GLN A 68 -5.23 8.68 -46.65
N ASN A 69 -4.30 8.06 -47.38
CA ASN A 69 -4.42 7.88 -48.82
C ASN A 69 -4.25 6.41 -49.20
N ASP A 70 -5.35 5.75 -49.54
CA ASP A 70 -5.39 4.33 -49.88
C ASP A 70 -4.61 3.99 -51.15
N ASP A 71 -4.53 4.92 -52.12
CA ASP A 71 -3.73 4.73 -53.33
C ASP A 71 -2.24 4.66 -52.96
N HIS A 72 -1.77 5.52 -52.05
CA HIS A 72 -0.38 5.46 -51.57
C HIS A 72 -0.11 4.15 -50.82
N ILE A 73 -1.04 3.68 -49.99
CA ILE A 73 -0.93 2.42 -49.25
C ILE A 73 -0.89 1.22 -50.20
N THR A 74 -1.67 1.24 -51.28
CA THR A 74 -1.67 0.16 -52.27
C THR A 74 -0.40 0.18 -53.12
N GLN A 75 0.01 1.36 -53.58
CA GLN A 75 1.20 1.54 -54.41
C GLN A 75 2.50 1.16 -53.69
N ILE A 76 2.59 1.37 -52.36
CA ILE A 76 3.80 1.01 -51.62
C ILE A 76 4.01 -0.51 -51.58
N ALA A 77 2.94 -1.31 -51.49
CA ALA A 77 3.05 -2.76 -51.54
C ALA A 77 3.60 -3.23 -52.89
N THR A 78 3.05 -2.73 -54.00
CA THR A 78 3.57 -3.00 -55.35
C THR A 78 5.04 -2.60 -55.50
N LEU A 79 5.40 -1.39 -55.04
CA LEU A 79 6.77 -0.90 -55.11
C LEU A 79 7.76 -1.80 -54.36
N ILE A 80 7.41 -2.25 -53.15
CA ILE A 80 8.26 -3.13 -52.34
C ILE A 80 8.39 -4.50 -53.00
N GLU A 81 7.29 -5.04 -53.54
CA GLU A 81 7.32 -6.31 -54.26
C GLU A 81 8.25 -6.25 -55.49
N GLU A 82 8.11 -5.22 -56.33
CA GLU A 82 8.89 -5.08 -57.55
C GLU A 82 10.37 -4.84 -57.29
N LYS A 83 10.71 -4.02 -56.29
CA LYS A 83 12.11 -3.61 -56.03
C LYS A 83 12.86 -4.53 -55.08
N HIS A 84 12.18 -5.06 -54.06
CA HIS A 84 12.82 -5.73 -52.92
C HIS A 84 12.33 -7.17 -52.73
N GLY A 85 11.18 -7.53 -53.31
CA GLY A 85 10.63 -8.89 -53.31
C GLY A 85 10.04 -9.34 -51.98
N LYS A 86 10.45 -8.75 -50.84
CA LYS A 86 9.99 -9.06 -49.48
C LYS A 86 9.99 -7.82 -48.58
N LEU A 87 9.35 -7.93 -47.41
CA LEU A 87 9.48 -6.99 -46.30
C LEU A 87 9.81 -7.77 -45.03
N ASP A 88 10.80 -7.34 -44.25
CA ASP A 88 11.20 -8.06 -43.02
C ASP A 88 10.65 -7.39 -41.76
N ILE A 89 10.63 -6.06 -41.71
CA ILE A 89 10.13 -5.31 -40.56
C ILE A 89 9.22 -4.15 -40.99
N LEU A 90 8.03 -4.07 -40.40
CA LEU A 90 7.12 -2.93 -40.52
C LEU A 90 7.07 -2.15 -39.20
N PHE A 91 7.40 -0.87 -39.24
CA PHE A 91 7.16 0.08 -38.15
C PHE A 91 5.98 0.98 -38.47
N ASN A 92 4.84 0.73 -37.82
CA ASN A 92 3.70 1.63 -37.83
C ASN A 92 3.92 2.75 -36.81
N ASN A 93 4.58 3.84 -37.23
CA ASN A 93 4.99 4.97 -36.38
C ASN A 93 4.22 6.28 -36.64
N ALA A 94 3.71 6.50 -37.85
CA ALA A 94 2.98 7.72 -38.18
C ALA A 94 1.84 8.00 -37.18
N ALA A 95 1.78 9.22 -36.63
CA ALA A 95 0.78 9.58 -35.63
C ALA A 95 0.45 11.09 -35.62
N VAL A 96 -0.75 11.41 -35.15
CA VAL A 96 -1.23 12.78 -34.85
C VAL A 96 -1.99 12.79 -33.53
N ALA A 97 -1.74 13.79 -32.67
CA ALA A 97 -2.44 13.90 -31.37
C ALA A 97 -3.52 14.99 -31.35
N LEU A 98 -3.22 16.18 -31.88
CA LEU A 98 -4.10 17.34 -31.85
C LEU A 98 -4.07 18.07 -33.21
N PRO A 99 -4.80 17.59 -34.22
CA PRO A 99 -4.85 18.30 -35.50
C PRO A 99 -5.56 19.65 -35.33
N GLU A 100 -4.82 20.74 -35.58
CA GLU A 100 -5.28 22.12 -35.42
C GLU A 100 -6.20 22.58 -36.56
N GLY A 101 -7.02 23.61 -36.30
CA GLY A 101 -7.89 24.21 -37.33
C GLY A 101 -9.11 23.37 -37.74
N LEU A 102 -9.32 22.21 -37.10
CA LEU A 102 -10.43 21.29 -37.36
C LEU A 102 -11.50 21.34 -36.26
N THR A 103 -12.75 21.02 -36.63
CA THR A 103 -13.85 20.75 -35.68
C THR A 103 -13.59 19.47 -34.88
N GLU A 104 -14.26 19.29 -33.74
CA GLU A 104 -14.03 18.10 -32.88
C GLU A 104 -14.30 16.77 -33.60
N ARG A 105 -15.31 16.75 -34.49
CA ARG A 105 -15.58 15.58 -35.35
C ARG A 105 -14.42 15.31 -36.30
N GLU A 106 -13.94 16.33 -37.00
CA GLU A 106 -12.81 16.21 -37.94
C GLU A 106 -11.53 15.79 -37.20
N ARG A 107 -11.30 16.30 -35.97
CA ARG A 107 -10.17 15.88 -35.14
C ARG A 107 -10.22 14.40 -34.80
N LEU A 108 -11.40 13.90 -34.42
CA LEU A 108 -11.62 12.47 -34.16
C LEU A 108 -11.38 11.65 -35.44
N THR A 109 -12.01 12.02 -36.55
CA THR A 109 -11.85 11.32 -37.84
C THR A 109 -10.38 11.28 -38.27
N THR A 110 -9.71 12.42 -38.34
CA THR A 110 -8.28 12.49 -38.72
C THR A 110 -7.38 11.69 -37.77
N ALA A 111 -7.63 11.72 -36.46
CA ALA A 111 -6.85 10.93 -35.51
C ALA A 111 -7.06 9.42 -35.71
N PHE A 112 -8.29 8.96 -35.99
CA PHE A 112 -8.58 7.57 -36.32
C PHE A 112 -7.92 7.15 -37.63
N ASP A 113 -8.06 7.96 -38.69
CA ASP A 113 -7.51 7.67 -40.00
C ASP A 113 -5.99 7.51 -39.96
N VAL A 114 -5.29 8.45 -39.33
CA VAL A 114 -3.82 8.43 -39.25
C VAL A 114 -3.29 7.39 -38.26
N ASN A 115 -3.90 7.26 -37.08
CA ASN A 115 -3.30 6.47 -35.98
C ASN A 115 -3.75 5.01 -35.95
N ALA A 116 -4.88 4.66 -36.58
CA ALA A 116 -5.50 3.35 -36.48
C ALA A 116 -5.86 2.75 -37.85
N THR A 117 -6.70 3.43 -38.64
CA THR A 117 -7.20 2.93 -39.93
C THR A 117 -6.08 2.75 -40.95
N GLY A 118 -5.26 3.78 -41.17
CA GLY A 118 -4.13 3.75 -42.09
C GLY A 118 -3.11 2.66 -41.77
N PRO A 119 -2.61 2.55 -40.52
CA PRO A 119 -1.72 1.46 -40.10
C PRO A 119 -2.31 0.06 -40.29
N TRP A 120 -3.61 -0.12 -40.05
CA TRP A 120 -4.31 -1.39 -40.32
C TRP A 120 -4.28 -1.73 -41.82
N LEU A 121 -4.71 -0.79 -42.67
CA LEU A 121 -4.73 -0.97 -44.12
C LEU A 121 -3.33 -1.20 -44.69
N LEU A 122 -2.34 -0.44 -44.23
CA LEU A 122 -0.93 -0.62 -44.60
C LEU A 122 -0.43 -2.00 -44.23
N THR A 123 -0.72 -2.46 -43.01
CA THR A 123 -0.30 -3.79 -42.57
C THR A 123 -0.93 -4.86 -43.45
N LYS A 124 -2.25 -4.80 -43.71
CA LYS A 124 -2.97 -5.73 -44.59
C LYS A 124 -2.37 -5.78 -46.00
N ALA A 125 -2.05 -4.63 -46.59
CA ALA A 125 -1.43 -4.55 -47.91
C ALA A 125 -0.02 -5.18 -47.97
N LEU A 126 0.69 -5.24 -46.84
CA LEU A 126 2.06 -5.72 -46.76
C LEU A 126 2.20 -7.15 -46.21
N ILE A 127 1.11 -7.79 -45.76
CA ILE A 127 1.14 -9.14 -45.17
C ILE A 127 1.79 -10.16 -46.11
N SER A 128 1.45 -10.14 -47.41
CA SER A 128 2.02 -11.08 -48.38
C SER A 128 3.54 -10.94 -48.52
N LEU A 129 4.07 -9.73 -48.39
CA LEU A 129 5.51 -9.45 -48.42
C LEU A 129 6.21 -9.82 -47.11
N LEU A 130 5.54 -9.59 -45.97
CA LEU A 130 6.02 -10.02 -44.65
C LEU A 130 6.13 -11.55 -44.56
N ARG A 131 5.19 -12.29 -45.15
CA ARG A 131 5.25 -13.77 -45.21
C ARG A 131 6.50 -14.30 -45.93
N LYS A 132 7.12 -13.51 -46.81
CA LYS A 132 8.36 -13.87 -47.52
C LYS A 132 9.63 -13.65 -46.67
N SER A 133 9.51 -13.08 -45.47
CA SER A 133 10.61 -12.92 -44.52
C SER A 133 10.84 -14.19 -43.71
N GLU A 134 12.10 -14.49 -43.39
CA GLU A 134 12.47 -15.55 -42.44
C GLU A 134 12.14 -15.16 -40.99
N ASN A 135 12.02 -13.86 -40.70
CA ASN A 135 11.77 -13.34 -39.35
C ASN A 135 10.86 -12.09 -39.37
N PRO A 136 9.59 -12.23 -39.79
CA PRO A 136 8.71 -11.08 -39.99
C PRO A 136 8.34 -10.40 -38.66
N ARG A 137 8.54 -9.08 -38.61
CA ARG A 137 8.22 -8.25 -37.44
C ARG A 137 7.28 -7.11 -37.80
N ILE A 138 6.25 -6.91 -36.98
CA ILE A 138 5.34 -5.77 -37.03
C ILE A 138 5.45 -5.04 -35.69
N VAL A 139 5.97 -3.82 -35.72
CA VAL A 139 6.15 -2.96 -34.54
C VAL A 139 5.18 -1.78 -34.62
N ASN A 140 4.11 -1.88 -33.85
CA ASN A 140 3.06 -0.86 -33.78
C ASN A 140 3.38 0.14 -32.67
N ILE A 141 3.81 1.36 -33.03
CA ILE A 141 4.11 2.42 -32.07
C ILE A 141 2.77 3.06 -31.61
N SER A 142 2.28 2.58 -30.47
CA SER A 142 1.03 3.01 -29.85
C SER A 142 1.28 3.95 -28.66
N SER A 143 0.40 3.97 -27.65
CA SER A 143 0.55 4.80 -26.46
C SER A 143 -0.30 4.31 -25.29
N GLY A 144 0.26 4.37 -24.08
CA GLY A 144 -0.45 4.07 -22.82
C GLY A 144 -1.64 5.00 -22.56
N ALA A 145 -1.71 6.14 -23.23
CA ALA A 145 -2.89 7.02 -23.21
C ALA A 145 -4.15 6.34 -23.77
N GLY A 146 -3.99 5.31 -24.61
CA GLY A 146 -5.08 4.46 -25.11
C GLY A 146 -5.57 3.39 -24.12
N SER A 147 -5.02 3.31 -22.90
CA SER A 147 -5.50 2.36 -21.88
C SER A 147 -6.73 2.90 -21.15
N ILE A 148 -7.80 2.10 -21.14
CA ILE A 148 -9.03 2.36 -20.36
C ILE A 148 -8.71 2.27 -18.86
N GLY A 149 -7.99 1.24 -18.42
CA GLY A 149 -7.59 1.09 -17.01
C GLY A 149 -6.77 2.28 -16.50
N ARG A 150 -5.76 2.73 -17.27
CA ARG A 150 -4.98 3.93 -16.92
C ARG A 150 -5.78 5.23 -17.00
N ARG A 151 -6.92 5.26 -17.69
CA ARG A 151 -7.83 6.42 -17.67
C ARG A 151 -8.62 6.49 -16.37
N LEU A 152 -9.09 5.33 -15.91
CA LEU A 152 -10.00 5.21 -14.77
C LEU A 152 -9.25 5.15 -13.44
N TYR A 153 -7.95 4.85 -13.45
CA TYR A 153 -7.11 4.81 -12.25
C TYR A 153 -6.68 6.22 -11.81
N PRO A 154 -7.10 6.73 -10.63
CA PRO A 154 -6.83 8.10 -10.18
C PRO A 154 -5.33 8.45 -10.07
N ASP A 155 -4.50 7.49 -9.66
CA ASP A 155 -3.06 7.71 -9.47
C ASP A 155 -2.26 7.56 -10.78
N SER A 156 -2.91 7.20 -11.88
CA SER A 156 -2.27 7.14 -13.18
C SER A 156 -1.82 8.55 -13.62
N PRO A 157 -0.59 8.73 -14.12
CA PRO A 157 -0.16 9.97 -14.75
C PRO A 157 -1.05 10.40 -15.94
N MET A 158 -1.82 9.45 -16.50
CA MET A 158 -2.73 9.67 -17.63
C MET A 158 -4.16 10.07 -17.21
N TYR A 159 -4.46 10.11 -15.90
CA TYR A 159 -5.79 10.43 -15.37
C TYR A 159 -6.27 11.82 -15.83
N LYS A 160 -5.40 12.84 -15.68
CA LYS A 160 -5.71 14.23 -16.04
C LYS A 160 -5.40 14.59 -17.51
N PHE A 161 -4.92 13.65 -18.32
CA PHE A 161 -4.56 13.92 -19.71
C PHE A 161 -5.80 14.09 -20.60
N GLN A 162 -6.02 15.29 -21.13
CA GLN A 162 -7.21 15.70 -21.90
C GLN A 162 -6.92 15.73 -23.41
N ALA A 163 -6.97 14.58 -24.07
CA ALA A 163 -6.81 14.47 -25.52
C ALA A 163 -7.70 13.35 -26.08
N VAL A 164 -9.02 13.54 -26.06
CA VAL A 164 -10.00 12.51 -26.45
C VAL A 164 -9.74 11.92 -27.84
N PRO A 165 -9.48 12.72 -28.92
CA PRO A 165 -9.19 12.17 -30.24
C PRO A 165 -7.96 11.24 -30.28
N TYR A 166 -6.87 11.64 -29.62
CA TYR A 166 -5.66 10.84 -29.53
C TYR A 166 -5.88 9.55 -28.71
N ARG A 167 -6.53 9.67 -27.54
CA ARG A 167 -6.80 8.52 -26.67
C ARG A 167 -7.67 7.49 -27.38
N ALA A 168 -8.78 7.93 -27.97
CA ALA A 168 -9.72 7.04 -28.65
C ALA A 168 -9.09 6.34 -29.85
N SER A 169 -8.30 7.06 -30.66
CA SER A 169 -7.59 6.45 -31.79
C SER A 169 -6.50 5.46 -31.34
N LYS A 170 -5.81 5.71 -30.22
CA LYS A 170 -4.84 4.74 -29.65
C LYS A 170 -5.50 3.56 -28.95
N VAL A 171 -6.71 3.70 -28.39
CA VAL A 171 -7.54 2.54 -27.96
C VAL A 171 -7.81 1.65 -29.17
N ALA A 172 -8.28 2.23 -30.27
CA ALA A 172 -8.55 1.49 -31.51
C ALA A 172 -7.29 0.80 -32.04
N PHE A 173 -6.14 1.49 -32.04
CA PHE A 173 -4.89 0.91 -32.53
C PHE A 173 -4.32 -0.20 -31.62
N ASN A 174 -4.52 -0.10 -30.30
CA ASN A 174 -4.20 -1.18 -29.37
C ASN A 174 -5.01 -2.44 -29.70
N MET A 175 -6.31 -2.29 -29.93
CA MET A 175 -7.18 -3.41 -30.32
C MET A 175 -6.79 -3.98 -31.68
N ILE A 176 -6.52 -3.13 -32.68
CA ILE A 176 -6.02 -3.56 -33.99
C ILE A 176 -4.73 -4.38 -33.85
N SER A 177 -3.80 -3.95 -33.00
CA SER A 177 -2.55 -4.69 -32.75
C SER A 177 -2.80 -6.07 -32.15
N ALA A 178 -3.77 -6.19 -31.26
CA ALA A 178 -4.19 -7.49 -30.71
C ALA A 178 -4.82 -8.38 -31.79
N CYS A 179 -5.71 -7.84 -32.63
CA CYS A 179 -6.28 -8.56 -33.77
C CYS A 179 -5.19 -9.05 -34.75
N LEU A 180 -4.22 -8.19 -35.07
CA LEU A 180 -3.08 -8.55 -35.91
C LEU A 180 -2.26 -9.70 -35.32
N TYR A 181 -2.04 -9.70 -34.01
CA TYR A 181 -1.33 -10.80 -33.35
C TYR A 181 -2.11 -12.11 -33.37
N VAL A 182 -3.42 -12.09 -33.08
CA VAL A 182 -4.24 -13.30 -33.13
C VAL A 182 -4.30 -13.88 -34.56
N GLU A 183 -4.53 -13.02 -35.55
CA GLU A 183 -4.66 -13.44 -36.95
C GLU A 183 -3.32 -13.83 -37.58
N TYR A 184 -2.28 -13.01 -37.42
CA TYR A 184 -1.00 -13.19 -38.12
C TYR A 184 0.18 -13.62 -37.24
N GLY A 185 0.10 -13.44 -35.92
CA GLY A 185 1.11 -13.94 -34.99
C GLY A 185 0.85 -15.37 -34.53
N GLN A 186 -0.41 -15.70 -34.22
CA GLN A 186 -0.83 -17.04 -33.81
C GLN A 186 -1.38 -17.87 -34.98
N GLY A 187 -1.78 -17.23 -36.08
CA GLY A 187 -2.35 -17.91 -37.24
C GLY A 187 -3.76 -18.45 -37.00
N ILE A 188 -4.54 -17.82 -36.11
CA ILE A 188 -5.90 -18.25 -35.79
C ILE A 188 -6.86 -17.78 -36.89
N GLU A 189 -7.58 -18.74 -37.49
CA GLU A 189 -8.62 -18.47 -38.48
C GLU A 189 -9.77 -17.68 -37.85
N GLN A 190 -10.15 -16.55 -38.48
CA GLN A 190 -11.22 -15.69 -38.00
C GLN A 190 -12.56 -16.14 -38.58
N VAL A 191 -13.60 -16.15 -37.76
CA VAL A 191 -14.97 -16.52 -38.18
C VAL A 191 -15.71 -15.24 -38.57
N ASP A 192 -16.21 -15.20 -39.81
CA ASP A 192 -17.05 -14.10 -40.28
C ASP A 192 -18.41 -14.09 -39.55
N PHE A 193 -18.96 -12.89 -39.32
CA PHE A 193 -20.33 -12.78 -38.82
C PHE A 193 -21.32 -13.36 -39.84
N PRO A 194 -22.36 -14.10 -39.42
CA PRO A 194 -23.34 -14.67 -40.34
C PRO A 194 -23.97 -13.59 -41.23
N GLY A 195 -23.86 -13.73 -42.55
CA GLY A 195 -24.46 -12.82 -43.53
C GLY A 195 -23.61 -11.64 -43.98
N THR A 196 -22.35 -11.52 -43.56
CA THR A 196 -21.43 -10.50 -44.09
C THR A 196 -20.78 -10.95 -45.40
N LYS A 197 -20.68 -10.05 -46.38
CA LYS A 197 -19.83 -10.27 -47.57
C LYS A 197 -18.37 -10.22 -47.15
N LYS A 198 -17.53 -11.15 -47.66
CA LYS A 198 -16.07 -11.07 -47.51
C LYS A 198 -15.57 -9.72 -48.02
N SER A 199 -14.61 -9.12 -47.32
CA SER A 199 -14.05 -7.80 -47.65
C SER A 199 -13.37 -7.78 -49.03
N ASP A 200 -13.40 -6.63 -49.71
CA ASP A 200 -12.83 -6.42 -51.06
C ASP A 200 -11.27 -6.54 -51.13
N ILE A 201 -10.61 -6.81 -50.01
CA ILE A 201 -9.17 -7.11 -49.95
C ILE A 201 -9.02 -8.64 -49.79
N GLU A 202 -9.02 -9.35 -50.91
CA GLU A 202 -8.75 -10.80 -50.93
C GLU A 202 -7.27 -11.07 -50.59
N VAL A 203 -7.04 -11.94 -49.60
CA VAL A 203 -5.74 -12.59 -49.39
C VAL A 203 -5.99 -14.08 -49.61
N GLU A 204 -5.39 -14.66 -50.65
CA GLU A 204 -5.52 -16.08 -50.98
C GLU A 204 -5.16 -16.95 -49.76
N SER A 205 -6.04 -17.92 -49.46
CA SER A 205 -6.08 -18.69 -48.23
C SER A 205 -5.54 -20.13 -48.40
N GLU A 206 -4.39 -20.33 -49.06
CA GLU A 206 -3.91 -21.69 -49.35
C GLU A 206 -2.52 -22.08 -48.81
N GLU A 207 -1.84 -21.27 -48.00
CA GLU A 207 -0.64 -21.74 -47.29
C GLU A 207 -0.70 -21.52 -45.77
N LYS A 208 -0.51 -22.61 -45.03
CA LYS A 208 -0.49 -22.69 -43.57
C LYS A 208 0.71 -21.94 -42.99
N THR A 209 0.40 -21.14 -41.95
CA THR A 209 1.23 -20.60 -40.87
C THR A 209 2.34 -19.60 -41.20
N VAL A 210 2.25 -18.40 -40.59
CA VAL A 210 3.43 -17.62 -40.19
C VAL A 210 3.24 -17.16 -38.75
N GLY A 211 4.23 -17.41 -37.90
CA GLY A 211 4.33 -16.85 -36.55
C GLY A 211 4.95 -15.45 -36.61
N MET A 212 4.22 -14.45 -37.11
CA MET A 212 4.73 -13.09 -37.19
C MET A 212 4.90 -12.49 -35.78
N LYS A 213 6.00 -11.76 -35.60
CA LYS A 213 6.28 -11.10 -34.32
C LYS A 213 5.59 -9.75 -34.30
N VAL A 214 4.40 -9.70 -33.69
CA VAL A 214 3.57 -8.49 -33.60
C VAL A 214 3.71 -7.87 -32.23
N PHE A 215 4.20 -6.62 -32.19
CA PHE A 215 4.40 -5.84 -30.97
C PHE A 215 3.50 -4.61 -30.96
N CYS A 216 2.83 -4.35 -29.85
CA CYS A 216 2.21 -3.06 -29.56
C CYS A 216 3.11 -2.34 -28.55
N TYR A 217 3.73 -1.22 -28.91
CA TYR A 217 4.77 -0.58 -28.09
C TYR A 217 4.40 0.87 -27.74
N ASP A 218 4.40 1.21 -26.45
CA ASP A 218 4.34 2.57 -25.94
C ASP A 218 5.77 3.14 -25.80
N PRO A 219 6.15 4.17 -26.58
CA PRO A 219 7.46 4.79 -26.46
C PRO A 219 7.64 5.63 -25.19
N GLY A 220 6.57 5.83 -24.41
CA GLY A 220 6.57 6.74 -23.27
C GLY A 220 6.66 8.20 -23.71
N PHE A 221 6.82 9.10 -22.73
CA PHE A 221 6.82 10.54 -23.00
C PHE A 221 8.12 10.96 -23.70
N THR A 222 8.05 11.18 -25.03
CA THR A 222 9.21 11.38 -25.91
C THR A 222 9.14 12.70 -26.65
N ALA A 223 10.29 13.36 -26.78
CA ALA A 223 10.49 14.59 -27.54
C ALA A 223 10.15 14.36 -29.02
N SER A 224 9.13 15.06 -29.52
CA SER A 224 8.61 14.89 -30.87
C SER A 224 7.73 16.05 -31.31
N ASN A 225 7.36 16.07 -32.59
CA ASN A 225 6.41 17.03 -33.14
C ASN A 225 4.94 16.65 -32.89
N LEU A 226 4.67 15.74 -31.96
CA LEU A 226 3.33 15.21 -31.72
C LEU A 226 2.41 16.22 -30.99
N GLY A 227 3.00 17.11 -30.19
CA GLY A 227 2.28 18.17 -29.49
C GLY A 227 3.24 19.19 -28.87
N PRO A 228 2.73 20.36 -28.41
CA PRO A 228 3.56 21.47 -27.94
C PRO A 228 4.38 21.13 -26.67
N TYR A 229 3.91 20.15 -25.89
CA TYR A 229 4.57 19.68 -24.65
C TYR A 229 5.56 18.54 -24.87
N ASN A 230 5.65 17.95 -26.06
CA ASN A 230 6.57 16.85 -26.36
C ASN A 230 7.99 17.37 -26.61
N LYS A 231 8.58 17.99 -25.57
CA LYS A 231 9.92 18.56 -25.59
C LYS A 231 10.67 18.19 -24.31
N GLU A 232 12.00 18.12 -24.38
CA GLU A 232 12.84 17.74 -23.24
C GLU A 232 12.69 18.71 -22.05
N GLU A 233 12.44 20.00 -22.32
CA GLU A 233 12.18 21.02 -21.29
C GLU A 233 10.96 20.70 -20.40
N PHE A 234 10.03 19.85 -20.88
CA PHE A 234 8.85 19.40 -20.13
C PHE A 234 9.02 17.98 -19.57
N GLY A 235 10.23 17.42 -19.60
CA GLY A 235 10.53 16.08 -19.08
C GLY A 235 10.37 14.96 -20.11
N ALA A 236 10.22 15.28 -21.40
CA ALA A 236 10.20 14.25 -22.44
C ALA A 236 11.60 13.67 -22.69
N ARG A 237 11.71 12.35 -22.86
CA ARG A 237 12.96 11.69 -23.23
C ARG A 237 13.39 12.06 -24.64
N SER A 238 14.69 12.09 -24.90
CA SER A 238 15.20 12.27 -26.26
C SER A 238 14.73 11.12 -27.17
N ALA A 239 14.49 11.40 -28.45
CA ALA A 239 14.12 10.36 -29.42
C ALA A 239 15.20 9.26 -29.49
N GLN A 240 16.47 9.62 -29.34
CA GLN A 240 17.60 8.69 -29.34
C GLN A 240 17.48 7.66 -28.21
N GLU A 241 17.22 8.09 -26.98
CA GLU A 241 17.04 7.19 -25.84
C GLU A 241 15.78 6.34 -25.96
N THR A 242 14.68 6.92 -26.44
CA THR A 242 13.44 6.18 -26.66
C THR A 242 13.66 5.06 -27.68
N VAL A 243 14.27 5.35 -28.82
CA VAL A 243 14.46 4.36 -29.88
C VAL A 243 15.41 3.24 -29.49
N LYS A 244 16.41 3.49 -28.62
CA LYS A 244 17.24 2.39 -28.06
C LYS A 244 16.39 1.29 -27.44
N SER A 245 15.31 1.67 -26.73
CA SER A 245 14.38 0.71 -26.12
C SER A 245 13.42 0.04 -27.11
N ILE A 246 13.26 0.58 -28.32
CA ILE A 246 12.51 -0.07 -29.41
C ILE A 246 13.42 -1.06 -30.15
N MET A 247 14.71 -0.74 -30.27
CA MET A 247 15.64 -1.55 -31.04
C MET A 247 15.86 -2.96 -30.45
N VAL A 248 15.66 -3.15 -29.14
CA VAL A 248 15.69 -4.50 -28.54
C VAL A 248 14.63 -5.43 -29.14
N LEU A 249 13.51 -4.88 -29.68
CA LEU A 249 12.51 -5.64 -30.42
C LEU A 249 13.01 -6.07 -31.80
N VAL A 250 13.89 -5.28 -32.42
CA VAL A 250 14.53 -5.61 -33.70
C VAL A 250 15.56 -6.70 -33.48
N ASP A 251 16.35 -6.56 -32.41
CA ASP A 251 17.44 -7.45 -32.05
C ASP A 251 16.93 -8.82 -31.50
N GLY A 252 15.61 -8.93 -31.27
CA GLY A 252 14.92 -10.17 -30.89
C GLY A 252 14.91 -10.50 -29.40
N GLU A 253 15.42 -9.60 -28.58
CA GLU A 253 15.58 -9.79 -27.12
C GLU A 253 14.23 -9.93 -26.40
N ARG A 254 13.14 -9.41 -26.99
CA ARG A 254 11.79 -9.42 -26.40
C ARG A 254 10.79 -10.22 -27.23
N ASP A 255 11.24 -11.18 -28.04
CA ASP A 255 10.35 -11.99 -28.88
C ASP A 255 9.30 -12.78 -28.09
N GLY A 256 9.60 -13.15 -26.85
CA GLY A 256 8.64 -13.78 -25.93
C GLY A 256 7.47 -12.88 -25.51
N GLU A 257 7.48 -11.62 -25.93
CA GLU A 257 6.45 -10.64 -25.61
C GLU A 257 5.56 -10.26 -26.80
N CYS A 258 5.60 -11.03 -27.89
CA CYS A 258 4.66 -10.83 -29.00
C CYS A 258 3.20 -10.92 -28.51
N GLY A 259 2.35 -10.06 -29.05
CA GLY A 259 0.93 -9.96 -28.67
C GLY A 259 0.66 -9.16 -27.40
N LYS A 260 1.71 -8.75 -26.67
CA LYS A 260 1.60 -7.92 -25.48
C LYS A 260 1.62 -6.44 -25.85
N PHE A 261 1.08 -5.62 -24.95
CA PHE A 261 1.23 -4.16 -25.04
C PHE A 261 2.37 -3.73 -24.12
N ILE A 262 3.48 -3.27 -24.67
CA ILE A 262 4.77 -3.18 -23.98
C ILE A 262 5.37 -1.77 -23.99
N HIS A 263 6.27 -1.51 -23.06
CA HIS A 263 6.93 -0.23 -22.76
C HIS A 263 8.42 -0.51 -22.43
N ASN A 264 9.25 0.53 -22.33
CA ASN A 264 10.68 0.34 -22.03
C ASN A 264 10.94 -0.25 -20.62
N THR A 265 9.95 -0.23 -19.73
CA THR A 265 10.02 -0.77 -18.36
C THR A 265 9.22 -2.06 -18.15
N GLY A 266 8.57 -2.63 -19.19
CA GLY A 266 7.72 -3.83 -19.05
C GLY A 266 6.41 -3.77 -19.86
N GLU A 267 5.38 -4.51 -19.43
CA GLU A 267 4.06 -4.64 -20.11
C GLU A 267 2.97 -3.74 -19.50
N TYR A 268 2.04 -3.22 -20.32
CA TYR A 268 0.81 -2.50 -19.96
C TYR A 268 -0.45 -3.29 -20.37
N PRO A 269 -1.46 -3.50 -19.50
CA PRO A 269 -1.29 -3.68 -18.06
C PRO A 269 -0.54 -4.99 -17.82
N CYS A 270 0.28 -5.03 -16.78
CA CYS A 270 0.78 -6.26 -16.22
C CYS A 270 -0.36 -7.30 -16.21
N THR A 271 -0.18 -8.43 -16.89
CA THR A 271 -0.57 -9.67 -16.21
C THR A 271 0.29 -9.67 -14.96
N VAL A 272 -0.24 -9.09 -13.87
CA VAL A 272 0.30 -9.36 -12.56
C VAL A 272 0.10 -10.86 -12.46
N SER A 273 1.19 -11.62 -12.47
CA SER A 273 1.11 -12.96 -11.92
C SER A 273 0.64 -12.73 -10.49
N PHE A 274 -0.64 -13.01 -10.23
CA PHE A 274 -1.23 -12.80 -8.92
C PHE A 274 -0.70 -13.83 -7.93
N GLU A 275 -0.14 -14.93 -8.44
CA GLU A 275 0.77 -15.81 -7.71
C GLU A 275 2.01 -15.06 -7.23
N ALA A 276 2.45 -15.39 -6.03
CA ALA A 276 3.71 -14.91 -5.49
C ALA A 276 4.86 -15.73 -6.09
N GLN A 277 5.50 -15.20 -7.13
CA GLN A 277 6.59 -15.90 -7.83
C GLN A 277 7.76 -16.24 -6.89
N GLY A 278 8.19 -17.50 -6.90
CA GLY A 278 9.28 -17.99 -6.05
C GLY A 278 8.93 -18.14 -4.56
N LYS A 279 7.65 -17.95 -4.19
CA LYS A 279 7.11 -18.11 -2.83
C LYS A 279 6.12 -19.28 -2.79
N GLN A 280 5.70 -19.69 -1.60
CA GLN A 280 4.66 -20.72 -1.40
C GLN A 280 3.25 -20.19 -1.72
N GLY A 281 3.03 -18.88 -1.55
CA GLY A 281 1.77 -18.22 -1.79
C GLY A 281 1.76 -16.80 -1.24
N VAL A 282 0.55 -16.30 -0.98
CA VAL A 282 0.31 -14.98 -0.40
C VAL A 282 -0.10 -15.12 1.07
N PHE A 283 0.51 -14.32 1.93
CA PHE A 283 0.05 -14.05 3.29
C PHE A 283 -0.79 -12.77 3.28
N PHE A 284 -2.09 -12.93 3.38
CA PHE A 284 -3.02 -11.81 3.53
C PHE A 284 -3.10 -11.37 4.98
N MET A 285 -3.03 -10.07 5.21
CA MET A 285 -3.30 -9.48 6.52
C MET A 285 -3.97 -8.12 6.36
N ASN A 286 -4.76 -7.74 7.37
CA ASN A 286 -5.14 -6.35 7.54
C ASN A 286 -4.06 -5.60 8.30
N ARG A 287 -3.90 -4.33 7.97
CA ARG A 287 -3.05 -3.40 8.70
C ARG A 287 -3.86 -2.16 9.05
N ILE A 288 -4.06 -1.94 10.34
CA ILE A 288 -4.85 -0.85 10.90
C ILE A 288 -3.90 0.32 11.18
N ALA A 289 -3.80 1.21 10.21
CA ALA A 289 -2.95 2.38 10.19
C ALA A 289 -3.64 3.49 9.36
N PRO A 290 -3.14 4.74 9.37
CA PRO A 290 -3.53 5.73 8.36
C PRO A 290 -3.42 5.17 6.93
N GLY A 291 -4.12 5.78 5.97
CA GLY A 291 -3.95 5.50 4.55
C GLY A 291 -2.65 6.07 4.01
N THR A 292 -2.21 7.22 4.54
CA THR A 292 -0.89 7.82 4.30
C THR A 292 -0.39 8.58 5.54
N SER A 293 0.93 8.78 5.60
CA SER A 293 1.58 9.79 6.44
C SER A 293 2.70 10.47 5.63
N GLU A 294 2.60 11.79 5.45
CA GLU A 294 3.51 12.56 4.60
C GLU A 294 4.19 13.69 5.37
N LEU A 295 5.50 13.88 5.18
CA LEU A 295 6.23 14.97 5.84
C LEU A 295 6.07 16.30 5.13
N TYR A 296 5.80 17.32 5.93
CA TYR A 296 5.72 18.72 5.55
C TYR A 296 6.69 19.54 6.39
N ILE A 297 7.17 20.63 5.79
CA ILE A 297 7.96 21.66 6.47
C ILE A 297 7.32 23.03 6.21
N ALA A 298 7.26 23.86 7.24
CA ALA A 298 6.72 25.22 7.19
C ALA A 298 7.57 26.16 8.06
N ASN A 299 7.32 27.46 7.94
CA ASN A 299 7.75 28.42 8.96
C ASN A 299 6.99 28.16 10.26
N ALA A 300 7.53 28.59 11.41
CA ALA A 300 6.94 28.35 12.73
C ALA A 300 5.54 28.98 12.91
N ASP A 301 5.18 29.99 12.11
CA ASP A 301 3.85 30.61 12.06
C ASP A 301 2.88 29.91 11.09
N GLY A 302 3.31 28.81 10.48
CA GLY A 302 2.56 28.05 9.48
C GLY A 302 2.57 28.63 8.06
N SER A 303 3.34 29.68 7.80
CA SER A 303 3.55 30.16 6.43
C SER A 303 4.54 29.28 5.66
N ASP A 304 4.56 29.41 4.34
CA ASP A 304 5.47 28.69 3.42
C ASP A 304 5.50 27.16 3.58
N GLU A 305 4.36 26.58 3.94
CA GLU A 305 4.21 25.13 4.01
C GLU A 305 4.47 24.48 2.65
N ARG A 306 5.25 23.40 2.66
CA ARG A 306 5.43 22.51 1.50
C ARG A 306 5.72 21.09 1.96
N LYS A 307 5.47 20.12 1.08
CA LYS A 307 5.98 18.76 1.25
C LYS A 307 7.51 18.79 1.38
N LEU A 308 8.05 18.06 2.35
CA LEU A 308 9.49 17.92 2.53
C LEU A 308 10.09 17.04 1.44
N LEU A 309 9.40 15.96 1.07
CA LEU A 309 9.83 14.97 0.09
C LEU A 309 8.78 14.88 -1.02
N SER A 310 9.19 15.13 -2.26
CA SER A 310 8.25 15.24 -3.40
C SER A 310 7.98 13.90 -4.11
N ASN A 311 8.75 12.84 -3.84
CA ASN A 311 8.52 11.47 -4.32
C ASN A 311 9.31 10.46 -3.46
N SER A 312 8.66 9.38 -2.98
CA SER A 312 9.18 7.99 -2.90
C SER A 312 8.49 7.10 -1.84
N SER A 313 7.77 7.63 -0.85
CA SER A 313 7.00 6.86 0.16
C SER A 313 5.61 7.44 0.38
N ASN A 314 4.66 6.58 0.76
CA ASN A 314 3.35 7.02 1.29
C ASN A 314 3.34 7.10 2.82
N PHE A 315 4.46 6.76 3.45
CA PHE A 315 4.67 6.74 4.90
C PHE A 315 6.05 7.31 5.21
N ASP A 316 6.07 8.57 5.60
CA ASP A 316 7.19 9.30 6.16
C ASP A 316 6.70 10.05 7.41
N TYR A 317 7.24 9.73 8.58
CA TYR A 317 6.73 10.19 9.88
C TYR A 317 7.82 10.40 10.93
N HIS A 318 7.43 10.92 12.10
CA HIS A 318 8.30 11.11 13.28
C HIS A 318 9.59 11.89 13.00
N ALA A 319 9.48 12.94 12.18
CA ALA A 319 10.63 13.75 11.80
C ALA A 319 11.15 14.62 12.96
N THR A 320 12.46 14.82 13.04
CA THR A 320 13.07 15.76 13.99
C THR A 320 14.28 16.47 13.41
N PHE A 321 14.41 17.76 13.75
CA PHE A 321 15.59 18.53 13.38
C PHE A 321 16.83 18.09 14.16
N SER A 322 17.95 18.06 13.46
CA SER A 322 19.28 18.03 14.05
C SER A 322 19.57 19.29 14.89
N PRO A 323 20.45 19.18 15.91
CA PRO A 323 20.82 20.32 16.77
C PRO A 323 21.45 21.51 16.05
N ASP A 324 22.07 21.30 14.89
CA ASP A 324 22.63 22.37 14.04
C ASP A 324 21.63 22.89 12.97
N GLY A 325 20.45 22.28 12.88
CA GLY A 325 19.40 22.59 11.92
C GLY A 325 19.72 22.19 10.48
N GLN A 326 20.83 21.49 10.23
CA GLN A 326 21.30 21.17 8.88
C GLN A 326 20.71 19.87 8.31
N TRP A 327 20.14 19.04 9.17
CA TRP A 327 19.51 17.76 8.86
C TRP A 327 18.16 17.63 9.56
N ILE A 328 17.29 16.82 8.96
CA ILE A 328 16.06 16.29 9.54
C ILE A 328 16.17 14.77 9.49
N THR A 329 16.11 14.08 10.63
CA THR A 329 15.94 12.63 10.69
C THR A 329 14.45 12.29 10.69
N PHE A 330 14.07 11.16 10.11
CA PHE A 330 12.67 10.73 10.06
C PHE A 330 12.58 9.22 9.82
N THR A 331 11.40 8.68 10.09
CA THR A 331 11.05 7.28 9.85
C THR A 331 10.32 7.14 8.52
N THR A 332 10.58 6.07 7.77
CA THR A 332 9.98 5.84 6.45
C THR A 332 9.77 4.36 6.17
N GLU A 333 8.78 4.04 5.33
CA GLU A 333 8.49 2.67 4.91
C GLU A 333 8.85 2.40 3.44
N ARG A 334 9.90 3.06 2.94
CA ARG A 334 10.34 2.97 1.54
C ARG A 334 10.86 1.60 1.13
N ASN A 335 11.36 0.81 2.08
CA ASN A 335 11.83 -0.55 1.81
C ASN A 335 10.68 -1.57 1.75
N GLY A 336 9.47 -1.16 2.14
CA GLY A 336 8.23 -1.91 2.00
C GLY A 336 7.18 -1.43 3.00
N ASP A 337 5.94 -1.31 2.54
CA ASP A 337 4.80 -0.87 3.37
C ASP A 337 4.69 -1.78 4.61
N GLY A 338 4.96 -1.22 5.79
CA GLY A 338 4.96 -1.88 7.09
C GLY A 338 6.33 -1.95 7.78
N ASN A 339 7.43 -1.79 7.03
CA ASN A 339 8.78 -1.85 7.59
C ASN A 339 9.35 -0.45 7.81
N SER A 340 9.47 -0.05 9.06
CA SER A 340 9.96 1.27 9.47
C SER A 340 11.49 1.32 9.44
N ASP A 341 12.04 2.22 8.61
CA ASP A 341 13.47 2.49 8.48
C ASP A 341 13.79 3.95 8.88
N ILE A 342 15.04 4.24 9.24
CA ILE A 342 15.46 5.61 9.60
C ILE A 342 16.31 6.22 8.48
N TYR A 343 15.92 7.42 8.07
CA TYR A 343 16.60 8.23 7.08
C TYR A 343 16.89 9.64 7.62
N ARG A 344 17.74 10.37 6.91
CA ARG A 344 17.89 11.83 7.08
C ARG A 344 17.85 12.56 5.75
N VAL A 345 17.50 13.83 5.80
CA VAL A 345 17.40 14.72 4.63
C VAL A 345 17.75 16.16 5.04
N ARG A 346 18.17 16.99 4.09
CA ARG A 346 18.27 18.44 4.32
C ARG A 346 16.88 19.06 4.48
N PRO A 347 16.75 20.20 5.20
CA PRO A 347 15.49 20.92 5.30
C PRO A 347 14.87 21.32 3.96
N ASP A 348 15.67 21.50 2.90
CA ASP A 348 15.19 21.77 1.54
C ASP A 348 14.68 20.54 0.79
N GLY A 349 14.84 19.33 1.35
CA GLY A 349 14.47 18.05 0.74
C GLY A 349 15.61 17.35 -0.03
N SER A 350 16.80 17.95 -0.09
CA SER A 350 17.99 17.38 -0.75
C SER A 350 18.80 16.44 0.15
N ASP A 351 19.81 15.78 -0.42
CA ASP A 351 20.73 14.85 0.24
C ASP A 351 20.05 13.75 1.09
N LEU A 352 18.97 13.15 0.57
CA LEU A 352 18.31 12.04 1.24
C LEU A 352 19.30 10.87 1.46
N GLU A 353 19.47 10.45 2.72
CA GLU A 353 20.42 9.42 3.14
C GLU A 353 19.76 8.39 4.07
N MET A 354 20.00 7.10 3.80
CA MET A 354 19.63 6.00 4.70
C MET A 354 20.56 5.96 5.91
N ILE A 355 19.99 5.88 7.12
CA ILE A 355 20.75 5.68 8.35
C ILE A 355 20.75 4.22 8.77
N THR A 356 19.57 3.60 8.83
CA THR A 356 19.40 2.17 9.11
C THR A 356 18.15 1.66 8.41
N ALA A 357 18.26 0.45 7.85
CA ALA A 357 17.15 -0.27 7.26
C ALA A 357 17.34 -1.75 7.54
N THR A 358 16.51 -2.30 8.43
CA THR A 358 16.56 -3.72 8.81
C THR A 358 15.14 -4.29 8.80
N PRO A 359 14.96 -5.61 8.96
CA PRO A 359 13.63 -6.20 9.13
C PRO A 359 12.96 -5.88 10.48
N SER A 360 13.63 -5.18 11.40
CA SER A 360 13.00 -4.71 12.64
C SER A 360 12.36 -3.33 12.46
N MET A 361 11.43 -2.99 13.36
CA MET A 361 10.86 -1.64 13.41
C MET A 361 11.85 -0.65 14.02
N GLU A 362 12.34 0.29 13.21
CA GLU A 362 13.23 1.38 13.59
C GLU A 362 12.51 2.73 13.53
N ASP A 363 12.51 3.50 14.62
CA ASP A 363 11.66 4.70 14.72
C ASP A 363 12.22 5.81 15.64
N ALA A 364 11.60 7.00 15.59
CA ALA A 364 11.79 8.13 16.50
C ALA A 364 13.25 8.54 16.73
N ALA A 365 14.02 8.65 15.65
CA ALA A 365 15.45 8.86 15.70
C ALA A 365 15.85 10.33 15.95
N THR A 366 16.83 10.58 16.82
CA THR A 366 17.36 11.91 17.16
C THR A 366 18.90 11.94 17.18
N LEU A 367 19.50 13.00 16.62
CA LEU A 367 20.95 13.18 16.57
C LEU A 367 21.50 13.75 17.88
N SER A 368 22.70 13.31 18.26
CA SER A 368 23.46 13.90 19.36
C SER A 368 23.84 15.36 19.06
N PRO A 369 24.09 16.21 20.08
CA PRO A 369 24.44 17.62 19.90
C PRO A 369 25.64 17.88 18.99
N ASP A 370 26.60 16.95 18.97
CA ASP A 370 27.79 17.00 18.12
C ASP A 370 27.59 16.34 16.73
N GLY A 371 26.40 15.78 16.46
CA GLY A 371 26.06 15.10 15.22
C GLY A 371 26.80 13.79 14.96
N SER A 372 27.54 13.25 15.94
CA SER A 372 28.36 12.03 15.76
C SER A 372 27.58 10.74 15.99
N LYS A 373 26.46 10.81 16.72
CA LYS A 373 25.63 9.67 17.11
C LYS A 373 24.15 9.93 16.85
N ILE A 374 23.40 8.85 16.75
CA ILE A 374 21.94 8.86 16.68
C ILE A 374 21.37 7.96 17.78
N ALA A 375 20.35 8.42 18.48
CA ALA A 375 19.54 7.61 19.39
C ALA A 375 18.18 7.35 18.74
N TYR A 376 17.68 6.13 18.80
CA TYR A 376 16.44 5.73 18.12
C TYR A 376 15.76 4.58 18.84
N VAL A 377 14.48 4.36 18.55
CA VAL A 377 13.73 3.20 19.00
C VAL A 377 13.97 2.07 18.00
N SER A 378 14.29 0.88 18.48
CA SER A 378 14.34 -0.32 17.65
C SER A 378 13.86 -1.55 18.41
N THR A 379 13.26 -2.46 17.65
CA THR A 379 12.72 -3.74 18.13
C THR A 379 13.63 -4.92 17.83
N ALA A 380 14.81 -4.63 17.27
CA ALA A 380 15.89 -5.59 17.14
C ALA A 380 16.23 -6.23 18.50
N ASP A 381 16.61 -7.50 18.48
CA ASP A 381 17.00 -8.27 19.67
C ASP A 381 15.88 -8.38 20.73
N GLY A 382 14.74 -8.94 20.32
CA GLY A 382 13.67 -9.39 21.21
C GLY A 382 12.28 -8.78 20.97
N TYR A 383 12.06 -8.08 19.85
CA TYR A 383 10.77 -7.53 19.39
C TYR A 383 10.12 -6.46 20.28
N LYS A 384 10.66 -6.19 21.47
CA LYS A 384 10.23 -5.07 22.33
C LYS A 384 10.88 -3.77 21.87
N ALA A 385 10.15 -2.65 21.94
CA ALA A 385 10.67 -1.33 21.62
C ALA A 385 11.75 -0.88 22.63
N ASN A 386 12.98 -0.68 22.16
CA ASN A 386 14.14 -0.33 22.97
C ASN A 386 14.86 0.92 22.47
N ILE A 387 15.57 1.63 23.36
CA ILE A 387 16.46 2.72 22.96
C ILE A 387 17.81 2.15 22.53
N TRP A 388 18.21 2.47 21.31
CA TRP A 388 19.50 2.16 20.73
C TRP A 388 20.28 3.44 20.45
N VAL A 389 21.61 3.34 20.50
CA VAL A 389 22.52 4.38 20.02
C VAL A 389 23.40 3.81 18.93
N MET A 390 23.52 4.53 17.81
CA MET A 390 24.44 4.22 16.72
C MET A 390 25.47 5.34 16.57
N ASP A 391 26.74 4.94 16.42
CA ASP A 391 27.80 5.82 15.95
C ASP A 391 27.74 5.94 14.43
N LEU A 392 27.58 7.16 13.91
CA LEU A 392 27.33 7.37 12.48
C LEU A 392 28.54 7.09 11.59
N ALA A 393 29.76 7.26 12.12
CA ALA A 393 30.98 7.03 11.38
C ALA A 393 31.30 5.53 11.25
N THR A 394 31.15 4.79 12.35
CA THR A 394 31.50 3.36 12.41
C THR A 394 30.31 2.43 12.15
N ARG A 395 29.07 2.95 12.20
CA ARG A 395 27.81 2.21 12.19
C ARG A 395 27.67 1.20 13.34
N GLN A 396 28.50 1.32 14.37
CA GLN A 396 28.39 0.48 15.57
C GLN A 396 27.14 0.87 16.36
N THR A 397 26.31 -0.12 16.71
CA THR A 397 25.10 0.05 17.50
C THR A 397 25.28 -0.45 18.94
N THR A 398 24.52 0.10 19.88
CA THR A 398 24.47 -0.34 21.26
C THR A 398 23.04 -0.22 21.79
N LYS A 399 22.46 -1.33 22.26
CA LYS A 399 21.18 -1.35 22.94
C LYS A 399 21.35 -0.81 24.37
N LEU A 400 20.61 0.24 24.73
CA LEU A 400 20.73 0.89 26.04
C LEU A 400 19.73 0.34 27.06
N THR A 401 18.56 -0.09 26.60
CA THR A 401 17.44 -0.55 27.44
C THR A 401 17.18 -2.04 27.28
N ASN A 402 16.33 -2.61 28.15
CA ASN A 402 16.16 -4.06 28.27
C ASN A 402 17.51 -4.81 28.38
N THR A 403 18.40 -4.23 29.19
CA THR A 403 19.66 -4.83 29.66
C THR A 403 19.50 -5.23 31.12
N ASP A 404 20.40 -6.02 31.69
CA ASP A 404 20.32 -6.42 33.11
C ASP A 404 20.25 -5.23 34.09
N LEU A 405 20.72 -4.05 33.70
CA LEU A 405 20.67 -2.83 34.51
C LEU A 405 19.33 -2.06 34.41
N VAL A 406 18.55 -2.30 33.35
CA VAL A 406 17.42 -1.43 32.95
C VAL A 406 16.11 -2.19 32.80
N LYS A 407 16.17 -3.51 32.53
CA LYS A 407 15.00 -4.34 32.25
C LYS A 407 13.99 -4.33 33.41
N GLY A 408 12.72 -4.24 33.05
CA GLY A 408 11.59 -4.36 33.97
C GLY A 408 11.17 -5.82 34.15
N ASN A 409 9.95 -6.00 34.67
CA ASN A 409 9.29 -7.29 34.75
C ASN A 409 8.87 -7.76 33.35
N GLU A 410 9.37 -8.92 32.91
CA GLU A 410 9.12 -9.48 31.59
C GLU A 410 7.64 -9.74 31.27
N SER A 411 6.79 -9.92 32.30
CA SER A 411 5.35 -10.15 32.13
C SER A 411 4.52 -8.85 32.00
N LEU A 412 5.12 -7.69 32.28
CA LEU A 412 4.46 -6.39 32.21
C LEU A 412 4.85 -5.64 30.93
N PRO A 413 4.14 -4.56 30.54
CA PRO A 413 4.59 -3.66 29.50
C PRO A 413 6.03 -3.20 29.76
N GLU A 414 6.82 -3.16 28.69
CA GLU A 414 8.23 -2.79 28.73
C GLU A 414 8.67 -2.23 27.37
N SER A 415 8.20 -1.02 27.08
CA SER A 415 8.57 -0.20 25.95
C SER A 415 9.43 0.97 26.40
N TYR A 416 10.33 1.43 25.53
CA TYR A 416 11.16 2.60 25.75
C TYR A 416 11.12 3.49 24.50
N LEU A 417 10.58 4.71 24.64
CA LEU A 417 10.04 5.48 23.53
C LEU A 417 10.56 6.93 23.52
N ARG A 418 10.54 7.53 22.32
CA ARG A 418 10.78 8.98 22.10
C ARG A 418 12.07 9.52 22.77
N PRO A 419 13.26 9.02 22.40
CA PRO A 419 14.52 9.49 22.98
C PRO A 419 14.78 10.98 22.67
N ALA A 420 15.41 11.68 23.60
CA ALA A 420 15.84 13.07 23.45
C ALA A 420 17.20 13.31 24.14
N TRP A 421 18.18 13.79 23.36
CA TRP A 421 19.51 14.13 23.86
C TRP A 421 19.52 15.38 24.74
N SER A 422 20.31 15.37 25.81
CA SER A 422 20.67 16.59 26.53
C SER A 422 21.53 17.51 25.66
N PRO A 423 21.46 18.83 25.84
CA PRO A 423 22.28 19.78 25.07
C PRO A 423 23.79 19.54 25.18
N ASP A 424 24.24 18.94 26.29
CA ASP A 424 25.66 18.60 26.51
C ASP A 424 26.05 17.19 26.02
N GLY A 425 25.09 16.43 25.48
CA GLY A 425 25.29 15.09 24.90
C GLY A 425 25.55 13.99 25.92
N LYS A 426 25.45 14.26 27.23
CA LYS A 426 25.76 13.26 28.28
C LYS A 426 24.59 12.38 28.68
N TRP A 427 23.37 12.77 28.32
CA TRP A 427 22.15 12.09 28.72
C TRP A 427 21.17 11.96 27.57
N ILE A 428 20.36 10.91 27.63
CA ILE A 428 19.21 10.69 26.76
C ILE A 428 18.00 10.50 27.69
N ALA A 429 16.99 11.35 27.55
CA ALA A 429 15.70 11.21 28.22
C ALA A 429 14.73 10.46 27.32
N PHE A 430 13.80 9.69 27.88
CA PHE A 430 12.80 8.91 27.14
C PHE A 430 11.58 8.59 28.03
N SER A 431 10.46 8.25 27.42
CA SER A 431 9.27 7.72 28.10
C SER A 431 9.31 6.19 28.14
N SER A 432 8.73 5.58 29.17
CA SER A 432 8.65 4.12 29.28
C SER A 432 7.49 3.68 30.18
N ASP A 433 6.82 2.60 29.78
CA ASP A 433 5.77 1.91 30.54
C ASP A 433 6.32 0.74 31.38
N ARG A 434 7.65 0.62 31.51
CA ARG A 434 8.27 -0.45 32.31
C ARG A 434 7.66 -0.54 33.70
N ASP A 435 7.40 -1.78 34.13
CA ASP A 435 6.84 -2.10 35.45
C ASP A 435 5.45 -1.49 35.73
N THR A 436 4.72 -1.07 34.69
CA THR A 436 3.31 -0.66 34.82
C THR A 436 2.38 -1.87 34.67
N GLN A 437 1.14 -1.77 35.13
CA GLN A 437 0.18 -2.87 34.99
C GLN A 437 -0.49 -2.82 33.62
N TRP A 438 -0.67 -3.98 32.99
CA TRP A 438 -1.66 -4.11 31.91
C TRP A 438 -3.02 -3.69 32.45
N ARG A 439 -3.62 -2.65 31.87
CA ARG A 439 -4.89 -2.10 32.34
C ARG A 439 -5.83 -1.89 31.17
N GLY A 440 -6.98 -2.58 31.20
CA GLY A 440 -8.03 -2.36 30.23
C GLY A 440 -8.63 -0.96 30.34
N HIS A 441 -9.16 -0.42 29.25
CA HIS A 441 -9.96 0.82 29.25
C HIS A 441 -11.21 0.70 30.15
N GLY A 442 -12.00 1.77 30.30
CA GLY A 442 -13.16 1.77 31.18
C GLY A 442 -12.77 1.48 32.63
N ASN A 443 -11.67 2.09 33.08
CA ASN A 443 -11.11 1.92 34.42
C ASN A 443 -10.73 0.47 34.79
N GLY A 444 -10.12 -0.28 33.86
CA GLY A 444 -9.61 -1.63 34.11
C GLY A 444 -10.58 -2.77 33.77
N THR A 445 -11.70 -2.46 33.12
CA THR A 445 -12.75 -3.45 32.81
C THR A 445 -12.84 -3.83 31.33
N GLY A 446 -12.30 -2.96 30.47
CA GLY A 446 -12.27 -3.06 29.03
C GLY A 446 -11.24 -4.05 28.52
N TRP A 447 -11.30 -4.30 27.21
CA TRP A 447 -10.45 -5.27 26.53
C TRP A 447 -9.16 -4.61 26.04
N GLU A 448 -9.23 -3.43 25.46
CA GLU A 448 -8.06 -2.71 24.96
C GLU A 448 -7.25 -2.08 26.09
N HIS A 449 -5.92 -2.10 25.99
CA HIS A 449 -5.03 -1.63 27.03
C HIS A 449 -4.79 -0.13 26.96
N THR A 450 -4.97 0.54 28.09
CA THR A 450 -4.49 1.91 28.35
C THR A 450 -3.00 1.91 28.68
N GLN A 451 -2.32 3.02 28.44
CA GLN A 451 -0.87 3.14 28.66
C GLN A 451 -0.55 4.07 29.85
N GLU A 452 0.29 3.62 30.78
CA GLU A 452 0.91 4.46 31.81
C GLU A 452 2.39 4.65 31.43
N LEU A 453 2.88 5.89 31.40
CA LEU A 453 4.26 6.20 31.02
C LEU A 453 4.91 7.05 32.10
N SER A 454 6.20 6.79 32.34
CA SER A 454 7.06 7.61 33.21
C SER A 454 8.26 8.13 32.42
N ILE A 455 8.89 9.19 32.91
CA ILE A 455 10.07 9.80 32.28
C ILE A 455 11.35 9.27 32.92
N TYR A 456 12.29 8.86 32.10
CA TYR A 456 13.58 8.30 32.50
C TYR A 456 14.73 9.02 31.78
N ALA A 457 15.94 8.81 32.28
CA ALA A 457 17.15 9.16 31.56
C ALA A 457 18.26 8.12 31.74
N ILE A 458 19.11 7.99 30.73
CA ILE A 458 20.28 7.12 30.71
C ILE A 458 21.45 7.82 30.01
N ARG A 459 22.69 7.43 30.32
CA ARG A 459 23.85 7.88 29.56
C ARG A 459 23.95 7.10 28.24
N PRO A 460 24.54 7.69 27.18
CA PRO A 460 24.71 7.02 25.88
C PRO A 460 25.56 5.75 25.89
N ASN A 461 26.27 5.48 27.00
CA ASN A 461 27.03 4.25 27.22
C ASN A 461 26.26 3.19 28.03
N GLY A 462 24.97 3.40 28.29
CA GLY A 462 24.11 2.47 29.04
C GLY A 462 24.21 2.58 30.56
N THR A 463 24.97 3.54 31.10
CA THR A 463 25.13 3.72 32.56
C THR A 463 24.22 4.82 33.12
N GLY A 464 24.05 4.86 34.45
CA GLY A 464 23.39 5.97 35.13
C GLY A 464 21.88 6.05 34.93
N PHE A 465 21.22 4.94 34.56
CA PHE A 465 19.78 4.86 34.42
C PHE A 465 19.05 5.38 35.66
N LYS A 466 18.12 6.33 35.48
CA LYS A 466 17.28 6.89 36.55
C LYS A 466 15.87 7.24 36.08
N GLN A 467 14.89 7.03 36.96
CA GLN A 467 13.53 7.58 36.81
C GLN A 467 13.54 9.04 37.23
N LEU A 468 13.03 9.93 36.37
CA LEU A 468 12.98 11.37 36.62
C LEU A 468 11.59 11.80 37.12
N ALA A 469 10.52 11.27 36.53
CA ALA A 469 9.15 11.55 36.95
C ALA A 469 8.25 10.34 36.77
N LYS A 470 7.33 10.18 37.72
CA LYS A 470 6.23 9.22 37.71
C LYS A 470 5.01 9.86 38.35
N LYS A 471 3.83 9.54 37.83
CA LYS A 471 2.54 9.90 38.42
C LYS A 471 1.59 8.74 38.19
N GLU A 472 1.13 8.10 39.26
CA GLU A 472 0.24 6.93 39.18
C GLU A 472 -1.06 7.28 38.47
N GLY A 473 -1.50 6.44 37.52
CA GLY A 473 -2.69 6.68 36.71
C GLY A 473 -2.53 7.77 35.66
N TYR A 474 -1.30 8.13 35.29
CA TYR A 474 -0.99 9.12 34.26
C TYR A 474 0.01 8.62 33.22
N CYS A 475 -0.16 9.07 31.98
CA CYS A 475 0.77 8.88 30.89
C CYS A 475 1.65 10.14 30.74
N LEU A 476 2.97 10.00 30.92
CA LEU A 476 3.96 11.06 30.73
C LEU A 476 4.80 10.77 29.47
N GLY A 477 4.72 11.61 28.43
CA GLY A 477 5.31 11.28 27.14
C GLY A 477 6.06 12.41 26.43
N SER A 478 6.79 12.01 25.39
CA SER A 478 7.56 12.86 24.49
C SER A 478 8.47 13.88 25.20
N PRO A 479 9.44 13.44 26.04
CA PRO A 479 10.28 14.36 26.81
C PRO A 479 11.23 15.18 25.92
N LYS A 480 11.44 16.46 26.26
CA LYS A 480 12.46 17.34 25.66
C LYS A 480 13.24 18.12 26.72
N TRP A 481 14.49 18.42 26.42
CA TRP A 481 15.37 19.19 27.31
C TRP A 481 15.19 20.70 27.10
N SER A 482 15.29 21.47 28.18
CA SER A 482 15.55 22.90 28.09
C SER A 482 16.93 23.15 27.45
N LEU A 483 17.10 24.31 26.82
CA LEU A 483 18.36 24.66 26.12
C LEU A 483 19.58 24.68 27.05
N ASP A 484 19.39 24.99 28.33
CA ASP A 484 20.44 24.96 29.35
C ASP A 484 20.66 23.56 29.98
N GLY A 485 19.86 22.57 29.58
CA GLY A 485 19.92 21.20 30.07
C GLY A 485 19.42 21.00 31.50
N ARG A 486 18.85 22.02 32.15
CA ARG A 486 18.42 21.94 33.55
C ARG A 486 17.04 21.32 33.73
N ARG A 487 16.17 21.37 32.73
CA ARG A 487 14.79 20.90 32.84
C ARG A 487 14.43 19.91 31.75
N ILE A 488 13.52 19.01 32.09
CA ILE A 488 12.83 18.13 31.13
C ILE A 488 11.38 18.57 31.08
N ILE A 489 10.84 18.82 29.89
CA ILE A 489 9.42 19.03 29.63
C ILE A 489 8.81 17.79 28.98
N TYR A 490 7.56 17.47 29.29
CA TYR A 490 6.80 16.35 28.75
C TYR A 490 5.30 16.69 28.77
N TYR A 491 4.49 15.97 27.98
CA TYR A 491 3.03 16.04 28.18
C TYR A 491 2.61 15.08 29.28
N GLU A 492 1.51 15.40 29.96
CA GLU A 492 0.84 14.49 30.88
C GLU A 492 -0.67 14.43 30.63
N MET A 493 -1.24 13.22 30.70
CA MET A 493 -2.69 12.97 30.64
C MET A 493 -3.08 11.81 31.55
N SER A 494 -4.36 11.61 31.84
CA SER A 494 -4.80 10.43 32.58
C SER A 494 -4.54 9.16 31.76
N THR A 495 -4.27 8.03 32.43
CA THR A 495 -4.09 6.74 31.74
C THR A 495 -5.34 6.36 30.93
N GLU A 496 -6.55 6.62 31.44
CA GLU A 496 -7.79 6.35 30.69
C GLU A 496 -7.89 7.21 29.43
N ASP A 497 -7.37 8.44 29.47
CA ASP A 497 -7.38 9.31 28.29
C ASP A 497 -6.41 8.87 27.20
N THR A 498 -5.46 7.98 27.49
CA THR A 498 -4.69 7.35 26.40
C THR A 498 -5.59 6.57 25.45
N TRP A 499 -6.68 5.98 25.96
CA TRP A 499 -7.72 5.32 25.17
C TRP A 499 -8.68 6.33 24.50
N ASN A 500 -9.12 7.34 25.24
CA ASN A 500 -10.04 8.35 24.69
C ASN A 500 -9.37 9.18 23.57
N ALA A 501 -8.03 9.31 23.60
CA ALA A 501 -7.25 10.13 22.67
C ALA A 501 -7.24 9.60 21.23
N HIS A 502 -7.65 8.35 21.02
CA HIS A 502 -7.75 7.72 19.70
C HIS A 502 -9.16 7.18 19.40
N ARG A 503 -10.16 7.46 20.25
CA ARG A 503 -11.55 7.03 20.00
C ARG A 503 -12.38 8.09 19.29
N PRO A 504 -12.99 7.81 18.12
CA PRO A 504 -13.78 8.79 17.36
C PRO A 504 -14.86 9.51 18.18
N GLU A 505 -15.48 8.84 19.16
CA GLU A 505 -16.55 9.39 19.99
C GLU A 505 -16.04 10.28 21.14
N SER A 506 -14.73 10.31 21.39
CA SER A 506 -14.14 10.93 22.59
C SER A 506 -12.98 11.88 22.30
N LEU A 507 -12.51 11.97 21.03
CA LEU A 507 -11.34 12.78 20.65
C LEU A 507 -11.36 14.21 21.21
N GLN A 508 -12.51 14.90 21.13
CA GLN A 508 -12.65 16.30 21.57
C GLN A 508 -12.78 16.48 23.10
N ALA A 509 -12.97 15.39 23.86
CA ALA A 509 -13.14 15.45 25.31
C ALA A 509 -11.81 15.31 26.07
N VAL A 510 -10.74 14.90 25.40
CA VAL A 510 -9.45 14.61 26.04
C VAL A 510 -8.71 15.90 26.43
N THR A 511 -8.16 15.89 27.63
CA THR A 511 -7.34 16.99 28.16
C THR A 511 -6.00 16.47 28.64
N GLY A 512 -4.92 17.14 28.23
CA GLY A 512 -3.56 16.90 28.72
C GLY A 512 -2.84 18.22 28.96
N GLN A 513 -1.80 18.23 29.78
CA GLN A 513 -1.01 19.44 30.11
C GLN A 513 0.47 19.24 29.86
N LEU A 514 1.19 20.34 29.64
CA LEU A 514 2.63 20.35 29.52
C LEU A 514 3.25 20.64 30.87
N VAL A 515 4.19 19.79 31.28
CA VAL A 515 4.81 19.85 32.59
C VAL A 515 6.30 19.71 32.45
N SER A 516 7.04 20.45 33.27
CA SER A 516 8.49 20.29 33.37
C SER A 516 8.95 20.08 34.80
N ILE A 517 10.10 19.43 34.93
CA ILE A 517 10.80 19.17 36.20
C ILE A 517 12.26 19.58 36.06
N ASP A 518 12.92 19.80 37.20
CA ASP A 518 14.38 19.89 37.26
C ASP A 518 15.00 18.50 37.02
N PHE A 519 15.99 18.41 36.12
CA PHE A 519 16.60 17.15 35.70
C PHE A 519 17.41 16.48 36.82
N ASP A 520 18.13 17.26 37.62
CA ASP A 520 19.04 16.73 38.63
C ASP A 520 18.28 16.12 39.79
N THR A 521 17.20 16.78 40.22
CA THR A 521 16.40 16.39 41.39
C THR A 521 15.14 15.60 41.04
N GLY A 522 14.61 15.74 39.83
CA GLY A 522 13.26 15.25 39.48
C GLY A 522 12.13 16.01 40.20
N LEU A 523 12.46 17.12 40.87
CA LEU A 523 11.53 17.94 41.64
C LEU A 523 11.22 19.25 40.89
N ASP A 524 10.65 20.23 41.60
CA ASP A 524 10.30 21.54 41.04
C ASP A 524 9.35 21.42 39.84
N ARG A 525 8.27 20.66 39.99
CA ARG A 525 7.25 20.47 38.95
C ARG A 525 6.60 21.82 38.62
N ILE A 526 6.69 22.23 37.36
CA ILE A 526 6.02 23.41 36.80
C ILE A 526 5.07 22.96 35.70
N GLU A 527 3.81 23.35 35.83
CA GLU A 527 2.79 23.19 34.80
C GLU A 527 2.75 24.44 33.93
N HIS A 528 2.92 24.24 32.61
CA HIS A 528 3.08 25.33 31.65
C HIS A 528 1.80 25.65 30.89
N THR A 529 0.81 24.76 30.91
CA THR A 529 -0.46 24.94 30.22
C THR A 529 -1.62 24.60 31.15
N GLU A 530 -2.80 25.14 30.85
CA GLU A 530 -4.04 24.82 31.55
C GLU A 530 -5.20 24.70 30.54
N GLY A 531 -6.36 24.24 31.02
CA GLY A 531 -7.59 24.19 30.23
C GLY A 531 -7.71 23.00 29.27
N PRO A 532 -8.82 22.92 28.51
CA PRO A 532 -9.22 21.75 27.73
C PRO A 532 -8.34 21.49 26.51
N GLY A 533 -8.43 20.28 25.97
CA GLY A 533 -7.70 19.84 24.77
C GLY A 533 -6.36 19.18 25.09
N LEU A 534 -5.91 18.33 24.18
CA LEU A 534 -4.73 17.51 24.36
C LEU A 534 -3.47 18.21 23.83
N LYS A 535 -2.55 18.61 24.72
CA LYS A 535 -1.25 19.20 24.36
C LYS A 535 -0.19 18.10 24.30
N MET A 536 0.52 17.99 23.17
CA MET A 536 1.52 16.95 22.91
C MET A 536 2.78 17.52 22.25
N PHE A 537 3.86 16.72 22.21
CA PHE A 537 5.12 17.05 21.56
C PHE A 537 5.72 18.42 21.98
N PRO A 538 5.91 18.68 23.29
CA PRO A 538 6.46 19.95 23.74
C PRO A 538 7.92 20.12 23.30
N GLN A 539 8.32 21.32 22.87
CA GLN A 539 9.71 21.68 22.57
C GLN A 539 10.03 23.11 23.01
N TRP A 540 11.18 23.32 23.65
CA TRP A 540 11.65 24.66 24.00
C TRP A 540 12.13 25.42 22.76
N ILE A 541 11.63 26.64 22.59
CA ILE A 541 12.03 27.59 21.55
C ILE A 541 12.60 28.83 22.25
N GLY A 542 13.93 28.90 22.34
CA GLY A 542 14.57 29.85 23.24
C GLY A 542 14.34 29.50 24.72
N ASN A 543 14.48 30.48 25.61
CA ASN A 543 14.47 30.23 27.06
C ASN A 543 13.09 30.25 27.71
N ASN A 544 12.12 30.95 27.11
CA ASN A 544 10.84 31.26 27.77
C ASN A 544 9.62 30.80 26.97
N THR A 545 9.80 30.23 25.78
CA THR A 545 8.70 29.80 24.92
C THR A 545 8.76 28.30 24.73
N ILE A 546 7.60 27.65 24.88
CA ILE A 546 7.41 26.23 24.62
C ILE A 546 6.43 26.11 23.46
N ALA A 547 6.85 25.43 22.40
CA ALA A 547 5.98 25.04 21.29
C ALA A 547 5.39 23.65 21.54
N TYR A 548 4.19 23.38 21.02
CA TYR A 548 3.50 22.10 21.18
C TYR A 548 2.40 21.90 20.12
N LEU A 549 1.94 20.67 19.97
CA LEU A 549 0.73 20.31 19.23
C LEU A 549 -0.49 20.37 20.14
N LEU A 550 -1.52 21.14 19.78
CA LEU A 550 -2.87 20.94 20.31
C LEU A 550 -3.59 19.94 19.39
N LYS A 551 -3.96 18.78 19.91
CA LYS A 551 -4.57 17.67 19.16
C LYS A 551 -6.08 17.61 19.42
N ASN A 552 -6.85 17.29 18.37
CA ASN A 552 -8.26 16.90 18.43
C ASN A 552 -9.21 17.96 19.02
N THR A 553 -8.95 19.24 18.73
CA THR A 553 -9.86 20.35 19.01
C THR A 553 -10.21 21.07 17.71
N ASP A 554 -11.23 21.94 17.73
CA ASP A 554 -11.54 22.83 16.60
C ASP A 554 -10.35 23.75 16.21
N ASP A 555 -9.42 23.90 17.14
CA ASP A 555 -8.17 24.67 17.03
C ASP A 555 -6.92 23.78 16.95
N GLU A 556 -7.05 22.54 16.46
CA GLU A 556 -5.91 21.64 16.27
C GLU A 556 -4.78 22.34 15.51
N GLY A 557 -3.53 22.10 15.93
CA GLY A 557 -2.37 22.68 15.28
C GLY A 557 -1.22 23.08 16.21
N LEU A 558 -0.29 23.83 15.64
CA LEU A 558 0.91 24.32 16.31
C LEU A 558 0.56 25.47 17.27
N ASN A 559 0.98 25.32 18.52
CA ASN A 559 0.68 26.25 19.59
C ASN A 559 1.93 26.57 20.41
N TYR A 560 1.89 27.70 21.11
CA TYR A 560 3.02 28.22 21.87
C TYR A 560 2.55 28.80 23.20
N VAL A 561 3.30 28.54 24.27
CA VAL A 561 3.14 29.22 25.56
C VAL A 561 4.42 29.95 25.91
N THR A 562 4.30 31.22 26.28
CA THR A 562 5.42 32.06 26.71
C THR A 562 5.10 32.58 28.10
N ASP A 563 5.91 32.19 29.09
CA ASP A 563 5.87 32.65 30.49
C ASP A 563 4.45 32.77 31.12
N VAL A 564 4.12 31.83 32.03
CA VAL A 564 2.82 31.52 32.68
C VAL A 564 2.10 32.71 33.36
N SER A 565 2.62 33.93 33.24
CA SER A 565 2.05 35.18 33.77
C SER A 565 1.30 36.05 32.75
N ASN A 566 1.46 35.84 31.43
CA ASN A 566 0.98 36.81 30.42
C ASN A 566 0.21 36.21 29.22
N GLY A 567 -0.53 35.13 29.45
CA GLY A 567 -1.55 34.63 28.51
C GLY A 567 -0.99 33.78 27.36
N ASN A 568 -1.69 32.69 27.07
CA ASN A 568 -1.38 31.82 25.94
C ASN A 568 -1.59 32.57 24.62
N SER A 569 -0.58 32.61 23.76
CA SER A 569 -0.75 33.08 22.38
C SER A 569 -0.97 31.89 21.45
N THR A 570 -2.21 31.65 21.06
CA THR A 570 -2.56 30.76 19.94
C THR A 570 -2.10 31.42 18.63
N LEU A 571 -1.07 30.87 17.97
CA LEU A 571 -0.49 31.51 16.79
C LEU A 571 -1.18 31.14 15.46
N ARG A 572 -1.88 29.99 15.37
CA ARG A 572 -2.77 29.68 14.22
C ARG A 572 -3.49 28.33 14.42
N ALA A 573 -4.78 28.26 14.12
CA ALA A 573 -5.44 26.97 13.91
C ALA A 573 -4.97 26.37 12.57
N TYR A 574 -4.44 25.14 12.59
CA TYR A 574 -4.17 24.34 11.41
C TYR A 574 -5.29 23.33 11.23
N ARG A 575 -6.22 23.58 10.30
CA ARG A 575 -7.34 22.67 10.05
C ARG A 575 -6.93 21.45 9.22
N SER A 576 -5.93 20.71 9.67
CA SER A 576 -5.47 19.46 9.06
C SER A 576 -4.86 18.57 10.13
N SER A 577 -5.14 17.27 10.10
CA SER A 577 -4.59 16.27 11.01
C SER A 577 -3.06 16.20 10.92
N ILE A 578 -2.36 16.96 11.78
CA ILE A 578 -0.88 16.99 11.84
C ILE A 578 -0.37 16.19 13.04
N ARG A 579 0.71 15.43 12.89
CA ARG A 579 1.32 14.69 14.00
C ARG A 579 2.80 14.97 14.12
N SER A 580 3.33 14.68 15.31
CA SER A 580 4.76 14.64 15.61
C SER A 580 5.57 15.87 15.14
N PRO A 581 5.15 17.12 15.44
CA PRO A 581 5.91 18.29 15.02
C PRO A 581 7.27 18.37 15.73
N SER A 582 8.28 18.87 15.02
CA SER A 582 9.60 19.20 15.55
C SER A 582 10.05 20.54 14.97
N TRP A 583 10.50 21.45 15.83
CA TRP A 583 10.94 22.78 15.43
C TRP A 583 12.45 22.82 15.22
N SER A 584 12.90 23.66 14.30
CA SER A 584 14.31 23.93 14.09
C SER A 584 14.95 24.53 15.35
N PRO A 585 16.27 24.38 15.57
CA PRO A 585 16.93 24.86 16.79
C PRO A 585 16.77 26.37 17.06
N ASN A 586 16.64 27.17 16.00
CA ASN A 586 16.39 28.61 16.07
C ASN A 586 14.90 28.97 16.14
N GLY A 587 13.99 27.99 16.11
CA GLY A 587 12.55 28.18 16.16
C GLY A 587 11.91 28.79 14.93
N SER A 588 12.63 28.93 13.81
CA SER A 588 12.08 29.58 12.60
C SER A 588 11.25 28.64 11.73
N GLN A 589 11.51 27.34 11.78
CA GLN A 589 10.85 26.33 10.96
C GLN A 589 10.32 25.18 11.81
N VAL A 590 9.38 24.43 11.25
CA VAL A 590 8.78 23.25 11.85
C VAL A 590 8.57 22.19 10.79
N VAL A 591 8.92 20.95 11.11
CA VAL A 591 8.62 19.76 10.33
C VAL A 591 7.56 18.96 11.07
N TYR A 592 6.59 18.41 10.36
CA TYR A 592 5.52 17.58 10.92
C TYR A 592 5.01 16.60 9.86
N GLU A 593 4.28 15.58 10.27
CA GLU A 593 3.59 14.69 9.35
C GLU A 593 2.12 15.12 9.20
N ARG A 594 1.55 14.94 8.00
CA ARG A 594 0.11 15.00 7.75
C ARG A 594 -0.38 13.59 7.49
N ILE A 595 -1.45 13.20 8.18
CA ILE A 595 -2.06 11.88 8.04
C ILE A 595 -3.40 11.96 7.33
N ASP A 596 -3.73 10.92 6.59
CA ASP A 596 -5.03 10.77 5.91
C ASP A 596 -5.56 9.35 6.14
N PHE A 597 -6.75 9.24 6.73
CA PHE A 597 -7.45 7.97 6.97
C PHE A 597 -8.49 7.64 5.90
N ASP A 598 -8.85 8.59 5.03
CA ASP A 598 -9.84 8.41 3.96
C ASP A 598 -9.22 7.69 2.74
N ILE A 599 -7.89 7.64 2.66
CA ILE A 599 -7.18 6.88 1.63
C ILE A 599 -7.32 5.38 1.90
N VAL A 600 -8.05 4.72 1.01
CA VAL A 600 -8.28 3.27 1.02
C VAL A 600 -7.05 2.54 0.48
N ARG A 601 -6.60 1.51 1.21
CA ARG A 601 -5.55 0.62 0.75
C ARG A 601 -6.17 -0.42 -0.19
N PRO A 602 -5.68 -0.56 -1.44
CA PRO A 602 -6.30 -1.49 -2.37
C PRO A 602 -6.07 -2.94 -1.95
N MET A 603 -7.09 -3.78 -2.17
CA MET A 603 -6.96 -5.24 -2.02
C MET A 603 -5.72 -5.75 -2.76
N GLY A 604 -4.93 -6.61 -2.12
CA GLY A 604 -3.72 -7.18 -2.72
C GLY A 604 -2.53 -6.22 -2.75
N LYS A 605 -2.61 -5.02 -2.16
CA LYS A 605 -1.45 -4.11 -2.02
C LYS A 605 -0.30 -4.87 -1.35
N LYS A 606 0.84 -4.95 -2.03
CA LYS A 606 2.05 -5.59 -1.49
C LYS A 606 2.54 -4.85 -0.23
N LEU A 607 2.84 -5.64 0.80
CA LEU A 607 3.40 -5.20 2.08
C LEU A 607 4.84 -5.74 2.21
N TYR A 608 5.58 -5.25 3.20
CA TYR A 608 6.86 -5.85 3.55
C TYR A 608 6.66 -7.30 4.01
N SER A 609 7.52 -8.20 3.54
CA SER A 609 7.47 -9.62 3.89
C SER A 609 8.64 -9.94 4.82
N TRP A 610 8.34 -10.17 6.11
CA TRP A 610 9.34 -10.61 7.09
C TRP A 610 9.71 -12.09 6.95
N ASP A 611 8.89 -12.84 6.22
CA ASP A 611 9.10 -14.23 5.87
C ASP A 611 9.51 -14.36 4.39
N ASP A 612 10.60 -15.09 4.15
CA ASP A 612 11.11 -15.35 2.82
C ASP A 612 10.30 -16.41 2.04
N GLU A 613 9.41 -17.17 2.69
CA GLU A 613 8.59 -18.19 2.04
C GLU A 613 7.27 -17.65 1.48
N TRP A 614 6.79 -16.50 1.97
CA TRP A 614 5.48 -15.95 1.63
C TRP A 614 5.57 -14.49 1.15
N GLU A 615 4.70 -14.08 0.23
CA GLU A 615 4.55 -12.66 -0.12
C GLU A 615 3.40 -12.04 0.64
N TYR A 616 3.65 -10.91 1.32
CA TYR A 616 2.68 -10.29 2.19
C TYR A 616 1.83 -9.29 1.39
N ARG A 617 0.51 -9.36 1.55
CA ARG A 617 -0.43 -8.47 0.87
C ARG A 617 -1.55 -8.03 1.78
N PHE A 618 -2.02 -6.82 1.55
CA PHE A 618 -3.17 -6.27 2.25
C PHE A 618 -4.48 -6.98 1.85
N THR A 619 -5.32 -7.21 2.84
CA THR A 619 -6.75 -7.50 2.68
C THR A 619 -7.56 -6.66 3.67
N ASP A 620 -8.84 -6.43 3.35
CA ASP A 620 -9.79 -5.97 4.36
C ASP A 620 -10.06 -7.07 5.40
N ILE A 621 -10.84 -6.74 6.41
CA ILE A 621 -10.98 -7.52 7.64
C ILE A 621 -11.69 -8.87 7.46
N PHE A 622 -11.32 -9.83 8.32
CA PHE A 622 -11.83 -11.20 8.39
C PHE A 622 -11.80 -11.97 7.06
N PRO A 623 -10.62 -12.10 6.41
CA PRO A 623 -10.48 -12.89 5.21
C PRO A 623 -10.68 -14.38 5.47
N GLN A 624 -11.39 -15.06 4.56
CA GLN A 624 -11.53 -16.51 4.60
C GLN A 624 -11.58 -17.11 3.19
N LEU A 625 -10.76 -18.14 2.97
CA LEU A 625 -10.68 -18.87 1.71
C LEU A 625 -11.63 -20.08 1.72
N SER A 626 -12.41 -20.26 0.65
CA SER A 626 -13.20 -21.46 0.40
C SER A 626 -12.35 -22.57 -0.22
N LEU A 627 -12.82 -23.82 -0.14
CA LEU A 627 -12.17 -24.95 -0.83
C LEU A 627 -12.21 -24.81 -2.36
N GLN A 628 -13.14 -24.00 -2.87
CA GLN A 628 -13.30 -23.67 -4.29
C GLN A 628 -12.40 -22.51 -4.73
N GLY A 629 -11.55 -21.99 -3.85
CA GLY A 629 -10.63 -20.90 -4.18
C GLY A 629 -11.28 -19.52 -4.23
N ARG A 630 -12.40 -19.30 -3.53
CA ARG A 630 -13.03 -17.98 -3.39
C ARG A 630 -12.67 -17.38 -2.05
N LEU A 631 -12.24 -16.12 -2.07
CA LEU A 631 -11.96 -15.34 -0.88
C LEU A 631 -13.24 -14.60 -0.46
N ALA A 632 -13.61 -14.65 0.81
CA ALA A 632 -14.65 -13.78 1.39
C ALA A 632 -14.04 -12.86 2.44
N ILE A 633 -14.54 -11.63 2.52
CA ILE A 633 -14.11 -10.62 3.51
C ILE A 633 -15.31 -9.82 4.00
N THR A 634 -15.15 -9.14 5.14
CA THR A 634 -15.99 -8.01 5.51
C THR A 634 -15.39 -6.73 4.91
N GLN A 635 -16.16 -6.00 4.10
CA GLN A 635 -15.71 -4.79 3.41
C GLN A 635 -15.82 -3.54 4.31
N LYS A 636 -14.97 -3.44 5.33
CA LYS A 636 -15.03 -2.33 6.30
C LYS A 636 -14.40 -1.04 5.79
N GLN A 637 -13.29 -1.12 5.05
CA GLN A 637 -12.51 0.07 4.69
C GLN A 637 -13.26 1.02 3.75
N LEU A 638 -14.21 0.50 2.96
CA LEU A 638 -15.10 1.32 2.11
C LEU A 638 -16.33 1.86 2.86
N GLY A 639 -16.43 1.64 4.17
CA GLY A 639 -17.48 2.22 5.01
C GLY A 639 -18.85 1.57 4.90
N ASN A 640 -19.01 0.43 4.22
CA ASN A 640 -20.29 -0.31 4.19
C ASN A 640 -20.31 -1.48 5.17
N SER A 641 -19.18 -2.10 5.54
CA SER A 641 -19.13 -3.31 6.39
C SER A 641 -20.06 -4.44 5.89
N SER A 642 -20.21 -4.56 4.57
CA SER A 642 -20.94 -5.64 3.89
C SER A 642 -20.09 -6.89 3.73
N ILE A 643 -20.70 -8.01 3.34
CA ILE A 643 -19.95 -9.24 2.98
C ILE A 643 -19.78 -9.30 1.48
N ILE A 644 -18.54 -9.48 1.04
CA ILE A 644 -18.21 -9.69 -0.37
C ILE A 644 -17.40 -10.97 -0.54
N ALA A 645 -17.49 -11.54 -1.73
CA ALA A 645 -16.65 -12.65 -2.18
C ALA A 645 -15.94 -12.28 -3.49
N MET A 646 -14.73 -12.79 -3.69
CA MET A 646 -13.88 -12.47 -4.83
C MET A 646 -12.93 -13.63 -5.15
N SER A 647 -12.26 -13.55 -6.29
CA SER A 647 -11.09 -14.37 -6.57
C SER A 647 -9.91 -13.87 -5.71
N PRO A 648 -8.94 -14.72 -5.31
CA PRO A 648 -7.88 -14.30 -4.36
C PRO A 648 -6.97 -13.19 -4.89
N ASP A 649 -6.99 -12.93 -6.18
CA ASP A 649 -6.31 -11.81 -6.83
C ASP A 649 -7.05 -10.45 -6.71
N GLY A 650 -8.22 -10.45 -6.09
CA GLY A 650 -9.08 -9.28 -5.95
C GLY A 650 -10.02 -9.04 -7.14
N SER A 651 -10.04 -9.94 -8.13
CA SER A 651 -10.97 -9.89 -9.27
C SER A 651 -12.30 -10.60 -8.95
N ASP A 652 -13.25 -10.55 -9.89
CA ASP A 652 -14.56 -11.22 -9.78
C ASP A 652 -15.30 -10.95 -8.46
N VAL A 653 -15.25 -9.68 -8.03
CA VAL A 653 -15.88 -9.21 -6.79
C VAL A 653 -17.39 -9.32 -6.91
N MET A 654 -18.00 -9.88 -5.87
CA MET A 654 -19.42 -10.09 -5.73
C MET A 654 -19.88 -9.65 -4.36
N GLU A 655 -20.93 -8.83 -4.32
CA GLU A 655 -21.63 -8.54 -3.07
C GLU A 655 -22.49 -9.75 -2.68
N VAL A 656 -22.14 -10.38 -1.56
CA VAL A 656 -22.86 -11.53 -1.02
C VAL A 656 -24.00 -11.06 -0.12
N PHE A 657 -23.76 -9.98 0.62
CA PHE A 657 -24.74 -9.42 1.53
C PHE A 657 -24.50 -7.93 1.73
N ASP A 658 -25.48 -7.12 1.31
CA ASP A 658 -25.57 -5.71 1.65
C ASP A 658 -26.09 -5.55 3.08
N VAL A 659 -25.27 -4.98 3.97
CA VAL A 659 -25.64 -4.80 5.36
C VAL A 659 -26.86 -3.89 5.58
N PHE A 660 -27.11 -2.97 4.66
CA PHE A 660 -28.25 -2.05 4.76
C PHE A 660 -29.59 -2.76 4.51
N SER A 661 -29.57 -3.90 3.82
CA SER A 661 -30.73 -4.77 3.66
C SER A 661 -31.26 -5.33 4.99
N ALA A 662 -30.44 -5.32 6.05
CA ALA A 662 -30.81 -5.69 7.42
C ALA A 662 -30.99 -4.46 8.35
N ASN A 663 -31.34 -3.30 7.79
CA ASN A 663 -31.67 -2.06 8.53
C ASN A 663 -30.58 -1.60 9.51
N GLN A 664 -29.30 -1.86 9.19
CA GLN A 664 -28.20 -1.35 10.00
C GLN A 664 -27.99 0.16 9.78
N SER A 665 -27.54 0.85 10.83
CA SER A 665 -27.35 2.30 10.80
C SER A 665 -26.07 2.69 10.06
N GLU A 666 -26.20 3.49 9.00
CA GLU A 666 -25.06 4.07 8.27
C GLU A 666 -24.12 4.85 9.19
N ALA A 667 -24.66 5.65 10.11
CA ALA A 667 -23.86 6.41 11.07
C ALA A 667 -23.10 5.52 12.07
N ALA A 668 -23.66 4.36 12.45
CA ALA A 668 -22.97 3.40 13.30
C ALA A 668 -21.90 2.61 12.54
N ILE A 669 -22.18 2.25 11.28
CA ILE A 669 -21.25 1.55 10.38
C ILE A 669 -20.05 2.45 10.07
N ALA A 670 -20.27 3.73 9.76
CA ALA A 670 -19.19 4.70 9.51
C ALA A 670 -18.23 4.86 10.70
N LYS A 671 -18.70 4.56 11.92
CA LYS A 671 -17.89 4.56 13.16
C LYS A 671 -17.33 3.17 13.50
N GLY A 672 -17.60 2.14 12.69
CA GLY A 672 -17.21 0.76 12.96
C GLY A 672 -17.95 0.09 14.14
N LEU A 673 -19.07 0.67 14.60
CA LEU A 673 -19.84 0.17 15.74
C LEU A 673 -20.87 -0.90 15.37
N SER A 674 -21.17 -1.05 14.08
CA SER A 674 -22.11 -2.02 13.53
C SER A 674 -21.64 -2.52 12.17
N GLY A 675 -22.14 -3.67 11.72
CA GLY A 675 -21.90 -4.19 10.36
C GLY A 675 -22.12 -5.69 10.24
N ALA A 676 -21.72 -6.28 9.10
CA ALA A 676 -21.66 -7.72 8.90
C ALA A 676 -20.21 -8.23 9.07
N PHE A 677 -19.96 -9.13 10.02
CA PHE A 677 -18.61 -9.50 10.47
C PHE A 677 -18.36 -11.00 10.43
N GLN A 678 -17.11 -11.35 10.10
CA GLN A 678 -16.56 -12.71 10.08
C GLN A 678 -17.34 -13.67 9.17
N PRO A 679 -17.22 -13.54 7.84
CA PRO A 679 -17.77 -14.50 6.92
C PRO A 679 -17.12 -15.88 7.11
N SER A 680 -17.94 -16.93 7.00
CA SER A 680 -17.48 -18.32 6.95
C SER A 680 -18.19 -19.11 5.86
N TRP A 681 -17.43 -19.75 4.98
CA TRP A 681 -17.89 -20.60 3.88
C TRP A 681 -18.36 -21.95 4.40
N THR A 682 -19.47 -22.44 3.85
CA THR A 682 -19.77 -23.88 3.88
C THR A 682 -18.79 -24.64 2.98
N SER A 683 -18.60 -25.92 3.22
CA SER A 683 -17.60 -26.76 2.53
C SER A 683 -17.81 -26.88 1.03
N ASN A 684 -19.06 -26.86 0.57
CA ASN A 684 -19.39 -26.91 -0.85
C ASN A 684 -19.33 -25.53 -1.55
N GLY A 685 -19.11 -24.45 -0.82
CA GLY A 685 -19.00 -23.09 -1.36
C GLY A 685 -20.33 -22.40 -1.69
N ASP A 686 -21.48 -23.01 -1.41
CA ASP A 686 -22.78 -22.46 -1.82
C ASP A 686 -23.30 -21.34 -0.90
N TRP A 687 -22.81 -21.27 0.34
CA TRP A 687 -23.30 -20.39 1.39
C TRP A 687 -22.18 -19.77 2.22
N LEU A 688 -22.46 -18.57 2.71
CA LEU A 688 -21.66 -17.84 3.69
C LEU A 688 -22.51 -17.55 4.92
N VAL A 689 -21.97 -17.80 6.12
CA VAL A 689 -22.56 -17.38 7.40
C VAL A 689 -21.74 -16.22 7.97
N PHE A 690 -22.41 -15.26 8.61
CA PHE A 690 -21.79 -14.09 9.22
C PHE A 690 -22.68 -13.53 10.33
N GLY A 691 -22.10 -12.74 11.23
CA GLY A 691 -22.89 -12.00 12.23
C GLY A 691 -23.30 -10.64 11.66
N VAL A 692 -24.52 -10.16 11.94
CA VAL A 692 -24.99 -8.80 11.61
C VAL A 692 -25.53 -8.11 12.86
N GLY A 693 -25.07 -6.89 13.15
CA GLY A 693 -25.57 -6.10 14.28
C GLY A 693 -24.54 -5.16 14.89
N SER A 694 -24.65 -4.94 16.20
CA SER A 694 -23.82 -4.08 17.03
C SER A 694 -22.63 -4.84 17.64
N TRP A 695 -21.42 -4.33 17.45
CA TRP A 695 -20.15 -4.97 17.81
C TRP A 695 -19.31 -4.14 18.77
N PHE A 696 -18.19 -4.71 19.22
CA PHE A 696 -17.24 -4.01 20.09
C PHE A 696 -17.96 -3.42 21.32
N GLN A 697 -17.92 -2.13 21.59
CA GLN A 697 -18.54 -1.57 22.79
C GLN A 697 -20.07 -1.45 22.67
N SER A 698 -20.61 -1.34 21.46
CA SER A 698 -22.06 -1.21 21.24
C SER A 698 -22.81 -2.52 21.47
N ARG A 699 -22.12 -3.68 21.42
CA ARG A 699 -22.68 -5.00 21.73
C ARG A 699 -23.25 -5.14 23.14
N SER A 700 -22.89 -4.23 24.05
CA SER A 700 -23.40 -4.21 25.43
C SER A 700 -24.85 -3.76 25.52
N THR A 701 -25.35 -3.04 24.51
CA THR A 701 -26.72 -2.48 24.48
C THR A 701 -27.45 -2.76 23.16
N GLY A 702 -26.72 -3.05 22.07
CA GLY A 702 -27.26 -3.35 20.75
C GLY A 702 -27.40 -4.85 20.47
N SER A 703 -28.31 -5.19 19.56
CA SER A 703 -28.56 -6.58 19.13
C SER A 703 -27.50 -7.08 18.14
N GLY A 704 -27.41 -8.40 18.01
CA GLY A 704 -26.56 -9.08 17.03
C GLY A 704 -27.16 -10.43 16.70
N ALA A 705 -27.23 -10.76 15.41
CA ALA A 705 -27.84 -11.99 14.93
C ALA A 705 -26.96 -12.66 13.88
N LEU A 706 -27.03 -13.98 13.79
CA LEU A 706 -26.46 -14.75 12.70
C LEU A 706 -27.34 -14.64 11.46
N TYR A 707 -26.70 -14.46 10.32
CA TYR A 707 -27.30 -14.54 9.00
C TYR A 707 -26.49 -15.51 8.16
N ARG A 708 -27.13 -16.06 7.14
CA ARG A 708 -26.42 -16.67 6.02
C ARG A 708 -26.97 -16.19 4.69
N ALA A 709 -26.12 -16.15 3.69
CA ALA A 709 -26.48 -15.81 2.32
C ALA A 709 -25.90 -16.83 1.34
N THR A 710 -26.57 -17.01 0.21
CA THR A 710 -26.01 -17.78 -0.89
C THR A 710 -24.75 -17.07 -1.41
N ALA A 711 -23.75 -17.83 -1.84
CA ALA A 711 -22.47 -17.31 -2.32
C ALA A 711 -22.60 -16.32 -3.49
N ASN A 712 -23.70 -16.44 -4.24
CA ASN A 712 -24.05 -15.56 -5.34
C ASN A 712 -24.95 -14.37 -4.94
N GLY A 713 -25.14 -14.11 -3.64
CA GLY A 713 -25.94 -12.99 -3.11
C GLY A 713 -27.43 -13.02 -3.46
N SER A 714 -27.95 -14.07 -4.12
CA SER A 714 -29.33 -14.09 -4.60
C SER A 714 -30.36 -14.27 -3.49
N PHE A 715 -29.95 -14.76 -2.33
CA PHE A 715 -30.81 -14.99 -1.18
C PHE A 715 -30.04 -14.91 0.14
N PHE A 716 -30.69 -14.42 1.19
CA PHE A 716 -30.19 -14.48 2.56
C PHE A 716 -31.31 -14.76 3.55
N GLU A 717 -30.94 -15.28 4.72
CA GLU A 717 -31.85 -15.51 5.84
C GLU A 717 -31.17 -15.28 7.20
N GLN A 718 -31.99 -14.93 8.19
CA GLN A 718 -31.59 -14.76 9.58
C GLN A 718 -31.74 -16.10 10.32
N LEU A 719 -30.69 -16.54 11.02
CA LEU A 719 -30.65 -17.83 11.73
C LEU A 719 -30.95 -17.72 13.23
N THR A 720 -30.75 -16.54 13.82
CA THR A 720 -31.03 -16.27 15.24
C THR A 720 -31.85 -15.01 15.38
N ASP A 721 -32.81 -14.97 16.31
CA ASP A 721 -33.76 -13.86 16.46
C ASP A 721 -33.16 -12.51 16.92
N GLY A 722 -31.91 -12.50 17.39
CA GLY A 722 -31.22 -11.31 17.90
C GLY A 722 -31.59 -10.92 19.34
N SER A 723 -32.33 -11.78 20.06
CA SER A 723 -32.67 -11.60 21.48
C SER A 723 -31.44 -11.64 22.40
N VAL A 724 -30.43 -12.41 22.00
CA VAL A 724 -29.08 -12.44 22.58
C VAL A 724 -28.12 -12.02 21.48
N ASN A 725 -27.10 -11.21 21.81
CA ASN A 725 -26.13 -10.76 20.81
C ASN A 725 -25.26 -11.93 20.35
N THR A 726 -25.58 -12.47 19.16
CA THR A 726 -24.90 -13.59 18.53
C THR A 726 -24.05 -13.13 17.36
N GLY A 727 -22.87 -13.72 17.18
CA GLY A 727 -21.98 -13.29 16.10
C GLY A 727 -20.71 -14.14 15.99
N PHE A 728 -19.86 -13.71 15.07
CA PHE A 728 -18.56 -14.33 14.79
C PHE A 728 -18.65 -15.84 14.50
N PRO A 729 -19.46 -16.27 13.52
CA PRO A 729 -19.71 -17.67 13.25
C PRO A 729 -18.57 -18.35 12.47
N SER A 730 -18.55 -19.68 12.52
CA SER A 730 -17.72 -20.53 11.65
C SER A 730 -18.44 -21.84 11.36
N TYR A 731 -18.46 -22.26 10.09
CA TYR A 731 -18.98 -23.56 9.68
C TYR A 731 -18.05 -24.70 10.11
N SER A 732 -18.62 -25.86 10.42
CA SER A 732 -17.88 -27.11 10.43
C SER A 732 -17.45 -27.52 9.01
N PRO A 733 -16.34 -28.24 8.83
CA PRO A 733 -15.86 -28.71 7.52
C PRO A 733 -16.83 -29.60 6.77
N ASP A 734 -17.81 -30.22 7.43
CA ASP A 734 -18.89 -30.98 6.79
C ASP A 734 -20.10 -30.11 6.39
N GLY A 735 -20.11 -28.82 6.77
CA GLY A 735 -21.18 -27.86 6.48
C GLY A 735 -22.46 -28.03 7.33
N ARG A 736 -22.49 -29.00 8.25
CA ARG A 736 -23.69 -29.31 9.05
C ARG A 736 -23.88 -28.37 10.24
N TYR A 737 -22.79 -27.95 10.87
CA TYR A 737 -22.81 -27.21 12.12
C TYR A 737 -22.27 -25.79 11.95
N ILE A 738 -22.77 -24.88 12.77
CA ILE A 738 -22.19 -23.54 12.95
C ILE A 738 -21.78 -23.39 14.41
N VAL A 739 -20.51 -23.11 14.67
CA VAL A 739 -20.09 -22.57 15.98
C VAL A 739 -20.22 -21.05 15.95
N TYR A 740 -20.68 -20.45 17.05
CA TYR A 740 -20.81 -19.01 17.17
C TYR A 740 -20.75 -18.57 18.63
N ARG A 741 -20.57 -17.27 18.83
CA ARG A 741 -20.50 -16.64 20.15
C ARG A 741 -21.83 -16.03 20.56
N VAL A 742 -22.20 -16.14 21.83
CA VAL A 742 -23.24 -15.33 22.48
C VAL A 742 -22.64 -14.36 23.51
N PHE A 743 -23.24 -13.16 23.65
CA PHE A 743 -22.76 -12.12 24.57
C PHE A 743 -23.93 -11.33 25.20
N GLY A 744 -23.78 -10.93 26.47
CA GLY A 744 -24.72 -10.07 27.19
C GLY A 744 -25.47 -10.80 28.30
N GLY A 745 -26.74 -11.16 28.05
CA GLY A 745 -27.54 -11.96 29.01
C GLY A 745 -27.02 -13.39 29.19
N GLU A 746 -26.33 -13.90 28.18
CA GLU A 746 -25.61 -15.18 28.19
C GLU A 746 -24.21 -14.98 27.61
N TYR A 747 -23.27 -15.87 27.98
CA TYR A 747 -21.89 -15.85 27.49
C TYR A 747 -21.43 -17.22 26.98
N GLY A 748 -20.37 -17.19 26.18
CA GLY A 748 -19.67 -18.36 25.67
C GLY A 748 -20.04 -18.73 24.25
N LEU A 749 -19.73 -19.97 23.89
CA LEU A 749 -19.90 -20.52 22.56
C LEU A 749 -21.09 -21.46 22.49
N ARG A 750 -21.71 -21.50 21.32
CA ARG A 750 -22.83 -22.37 20.97
C ARG A 750 -22.51 -23.11 19.68
N ILE A 751 -23.10 -24.28 19.50
CA ILE A 751 -23.12 -25.00 18.22
C ILE A 751 -24.58 -25.19 17.81
N MET A 752 -24.91 -24.71 16.61
CA MET A 752 -26.20 -24.94 15.95
C MET A 752 -26.04 -26.07 14.94
N ASP A 753 -26.97 -27.03 14.96
CA ASP A 753 -27.15 -28.02 13.89
C ASP A 753 -28.11 -27.46 12.84
N LEU A 754 -27.68 -27.38 11.58
CA LEU A 754 -28.51 -26.84 10.49
C LEU A 754 -29.55 -27.82 9.96
N GLU A 755 -29.47 -29.10 10.30
CA GLU A 755 -30.43 -30.11 9.88
C GLU A 755 -31.76 -29.96 10.64
N ASP A 756 -31.69 -29.78 11.96
CA ASP A 756 -32.86 -29.73 12.85
C ASP A 756 -33.00 -28.42 13.65
N GLN A 757 -32.07 -27.48 13.46
CA GLN A 757 -31.99 -26.18 14.14
C GLN A 757 -31.77 -26.28 15.66
N SER A 758 -31.38 -27.44 16.17
CA SER A 758 -31.04 -27.59 17.58
C SER A 758 -29.76 -26.84 17.93
N VAL A 759 -29.75 -26.22 19.12
CA VAL A 759 -28.60 -25.47 19.64
C VAL A 759 -28.12 -26.10 20.93
N ARG A 760 -26.81 -26.31 21.05
CA ARG A 760 -26.17 -26.75 22.29
C ARG A 760 -25.11 -25.77 22.78
N VAL A 761 -24.97 -25.72 24.10
CA VAL A 761 -23.90 -24.97 24.78
C VAL A 761 -22.58 -25.70 24.59
N LEU A 762 -21.58 -25.02 24.02
CA LEU A 762 -20.23 -25.56 23.88
C LEU A 762 -19.35 -25.20 25.07
N THR A 763 -19.44 -23.96 25.55
CA THR A 763 -18.68 -23.48 26.71
C THR A 763 -19.60 -22.83 27.73
N ASN A 764 -19.31 -23.06 29.01
CA ASN A 764 -20.05 -22.49 30.14
C ASN A 764 -19.33 -21.24 30.66
N ALA A 765 -19.30 -20.18 29.85
CA ALA A 765 -18.63 -18.93 30.19
C ALA A 765 -19.56 -17.91 30.89
N THR A 766 -18.97 -16.93 31.56
CA THR A 766 -19.63 -15.83 32.27
C THR A 766 -19.11 -14.48 31.77
N SER A 767 -19.60 -13.37 32.35
CA SER A 767 -19.09 -12.02 32.07
C SER A 767 -17.60 -11.82 32.41
N ASP A 768 -17.04 -12.68 33.26
CA ASP A 768 -15.64 -12.60 33.69
C ASP A 768 -14.69 -13.40 32.79
N ASN A 769 -15.19 -14.39 32.05
CA ASN A 769 -14.36 -15.30 31.24
C ASN A 769 -14.95 -15.65 29.87
N TYR A 770 -15.64 -14.70 29.25
CA TYR A 770 -16.35 -14.91 27.99
C TYR A 770 -15.42 -15.22 26.81
N ASP A 771 -15.98 -15.98 25.86
CA ASP A 771 -15.31 -16.40 24.63
C ASP A 771 -15.67 -15.46 23.47
N ASN A 772 -14.83 -15.41 22.44
CA ASN A 772 -15.00 -14.62 21.22
C ASN A 772 -14.32 -15.33 20.03
N LEU A 773 -14.75 -14.97 18.81
CA LEU A 773 -14.09 -15.33 17.56
C LEU A 773 -13.81 -16.85 17.40
N PRO A 774 -14.82 -17.73 17.53
CA PRO A 774 -14.60 -19.16 17.31
C PRO A 774 -14.36 -19.48 15.83
N PHE A 775 -13.47 -20.45 15.57
CA PHE A 775 -13.16 -20.92 14.23
C PHE A 775 -12.88 -22.44 14.23
N TRP A 776 -13.54 -23.19 13.35
CA TRP A 776 -13.34 -24.63 13.22
C TRP A 776 -11.99 -24.96 12.57
N SER A 777 -11.37 -26.05 13.01
CA SER A 777 -10.18 -26.59 12.35
C SER A 777 -10.56 -27.23 11.01
N PRO A 778 -9.67 -27.19 10.00
CA PRO A 778 -9.95 -27.77 8.67
C PRO A 778 -10.29 -29.26 8.72
N ASP A 779 -9.72 -30.01 9.66
CA ASP A 779 -9.94 -31.46 9.86
C ASP A 779 -11.19 -31.78 10.70
N GLY A 780 -11.80 -30.77 11.28
CA GLY A 780 -12.99 -30.92 12.10
C GLY A 780 -12.79 -31.33 13.55
N SER A 781 -11.54 -31.52 13.99
CA SER A 781 -11.26 -32.10 15.30
C SER A 781 -11.35 -31.10 16.45
N ARG A 782 -11.22 -29.79 16.17
CA ARG A 782 -11.12 -28.73 17.18
C ARG A 782 -11.74 -27.41 16.72
N ILE A 783 -11.99 -26.55 17.69
CA ILE A 783 -12.42 -25.16 17.51
C ILE A 783 -11.40 -24.30 18.25
N VAL A 784 -10.81 -23.32 17.56
CA VAL A 784 -9.98 -22.26 18.17
C VAL A 784 -10.86 -21.07 18.51
N PHE A 785 -10.56 -20.35 19.59
CA PHE A 785 -11.29 -19.14 19.98
C PHE A 785 -10.44 -18.28 20.93
N SER A 786 -10.80 -17.01 21.10
CA SER A 786 -10.19 -16.11 22.08
C SER A 786 -11.04 -16.08 23.36
N ARG A 787 -10.41 -16.23 24.52
CA ARG A 787 -11.10 -16.21 25.82
C ARG A 787 -10.55 -15.09 26.68
N ARG A 788 -11.44 -14.34 27.33
CA ARG A 788 -11.04 -13.51 28.46
C ARG A 788 -10.59 -14.42 29.61
N VAL A 789 -9.30 -14.38 29.97
CA VAL A 789 -8.75 -15.23 31.05
C VAL A 789 -8.63 -14.45 32.35
N THR A 790 -8.26 -13.18 32.26
CA THR A 790 -8.29 -12.23 33.38
C THR A 790 -9.12 -10.99 33.02
N TYR A 791 -9.22 -10.05 33.96
CA TYR A 791 -9.90 -8.78 33.67
C TYR A 791 -9.23 -7.98 32.55
N THR A 792 -7.95 -8.21 32.27
CA THR A 792 -7.14 -7.35 31.40
C THR A 792 -6.72 -8.02 30.10
N ASN A 793 -6.75 -9.35 29.99
CA ASN A 793 -6.18 -10.06 28.84
C ASN A 793 -7.13 -11.08 28.19
N PHE A 794 -6.84 -11.38 26.92
CA PHE A 794 -7.40 -12.50 26.17
C PHE A 794 -6.32 -13.51 25.82
N ASP A 795 -6.65 -14.79 25.90
CA ASP A 795 -5.78 -15.88 25.45
C ASP A 795 -6.44 -16.72 24.36
N VAL A 796 -5.61 -17.29 23.49
CA VAL A 796 -6.05 -18.25 22.46
C VAL A 796 -6.26 -19.61 23.10
N CYS A 797 -7.43 -20.18 22.88
CA CYS A 797 -7.84 -21.48 23.39
C CYS A 797 -8.24 -22.42 22.25
N THR A 798 -8.19 -23.72 22.50
CA THR A 798 -8.88 -24.72 21.66
C THR A 798 -9.77 -25.62 22.50
N ILE A 799 -10.83 -26.15 21.88
CA ILE A 799 -11.76 -27.11 22.48
C ILE A 799 -12.21 -28.12 21.41
N LYS A 800 -12.57 -29.33 21.81
CA LYS A 800 -13.22 -30.27 20.87
C LYS A 800 -14.67 -29.83 20.61
N PRO A 801 -15.24 -30.15 19.44
CA PRO A 801 -16.64 -29.87 19.16
C PRO A 801 -17.59 -30.43 20.22
N ASP A 802 -17.29 -31.56 20.85
CA ASP A 802 -18.12 -32.16 21.92
C ASP A 802 -18.11 -31.39 23.27
N GLY A 803 -17.30 -30.32 23.38
CA GLY A 803 -17.15 -29.51 24.60
C GLY A 803 -16.09 -30.03 25.57
N THR A 804 -15.38 -31.12 25.24
CA THR A 804 -14.29 -31.65 26.05
C THR A 804 -12.92 -31.15 25.56
N GLY A 805 -11.87 -31.39 26.36
CA GLY A 805 -10.48 -31.14 25.93
C GLY A 805 -10.12 -29.67 25.75
N LEU A 806 -10.74 -28.76 26.51
CA LEU A 806 -10.37 -27.36 26.55
C LEU A 806 -8.89 -27.19 26.91
N GLN A 807 -8.17 -26.40 26.10
CA GLN A 807 -6.76 -26.05 26.30
C GLN A 807 -6.56 -24.55 26.09
N VAL A 808 -5.85 -23.90 27.01
CA VAL A 808 -5.36 -22.52 26.88
C VAL A 808 -3.95 -22.60 26.28
N LEU A 809 -3.72 -21.96 25.13
CA LEU A 809 -2.51 -22.11 24.32
C LEU A 809 -1.52 -20.95 24.47
N THR A 810 -2.02 -19.78 24.88
CA THR A 810 -1.21 -18.59 25.19
C THR A 810 -1.34 -18.23 26.66
N SER A 811 -0.45 -17.36 27.14
CA SER A 811 -0.45 -16.96 28.55
C SER A 811 0.20 -15.59 28.76
N SER A 812 0.25 -14.76 27.72
CA SER A 812 0.79 -13.41 27.85
C SER A 812 -0.23 -12.56 28.62
N LEU A 813 0.23 -11.56 29.38
CA LEU A 813 -0.69 -10.64 30.08
C LEU A 813 -1.25 -9.56 29.14
N GLY A 814 -0.78 -9.53 27.88
CA GLY A 814 -1.39 -8.75 26.80
C GLY A 814 -2.50 -9.53 26.10
N ASN A 815 -3.20 -8.89 25.17
CA ASN A 815 -4.25 -9.54 24.40
C ASN A 815 -3.69 -10.43 23.29
N ASP A 816 -4.13 -11.70 23.28
CA ASP A 816 -3.97 -12.66 22.20
C ASP A 816 -5.35 -12.97 21.59
N ALA A 817 -5.59 -12.55 20.34
CA ALA A 817 -6.91 -12.56 19.72
C ALA A 817 -6.86 -12.82 18.19
N HIS A 818 -8.03 -12.80 17.53
CA HIS A 818 -8.16 -13.01 16.08
C HIS A 818 -7.53 -14.32 15.58
N ALA A 819 -7.65 -15.37 16.40
CA ALA A 819 -7.03 -16.65 16.10
C ALA A 819 -7.76 -17.38 14.96
N VAL A 820 -6.99 -17.86 13.99
CA VAL A 820 -7.47 -18.60 12.83
C VAL A 820 -6.66 -19.86 12.61
N TRP A 821 -7.27 -20.87 11.98
CA TRP A 821 -6.54 -22.03 11.51
C TRP A 821 -5.95 -21.79 10.13
N THR A 822 -4.74 -22.28 9.94
CA THR A 822 -4.09 -22.39 8.64
C THR A 822 -4.40 -23.74 8.00
N HIS A 823 -4.25 -23.85 6.67
CA HIS A 823 -4.58 -25.08 5.93
C HIS A 823 -3.73 -26.29 6.35
N ASP A 824 -2.55 -26.07 6.95
CA ASP A 824 -1.65 -27.12 7.42
C ASP A 824 -1.87 -27.51 8.89
N GLY A 825 -2.92 -26.96 9.53
CA GLY A 825 -3.29 -27.29 10.90
C GLY A 825 -2.52 -26.50 11.97
N ARG A 826 -1.79 -25.44 11.62
CA ARG A 826 -1.25 -24.47 12.58
C ARG A 826 -2.27 -23.37 12.89
N ILE A 827 -2.01 -22.59 13.93
CA ILE A 827 -2.86 -21.46 14.36
C ILE A 827 -2.08 -20.16 14.20
N MET A 828 -2.69 -19.16 13.56
CA MET A 828 -2.19 -17.78 13.56
C MET A 828 -3.07 -16.88 14.42
N TYR A 829 -2.51 -15.87 15.07
CA TYR A 829 -3.23 -14.95 15.95
C TYR A 829 -2.50 -13.61 16.11
N SER A 830 -3.25 -12.55 16.44
CA SER A 830 -2.67 -11.24 16.81
C SER A 830 -2.33 -11.22 18.30
N THR A 831 -1.20 -10.62 18.66
CA THR A 831 -0.67 -10.57 20.03
C THR A 831 -0.17 -9.18 20.43
N ALA A 832 -0.38 -8.83 21.69
CA ALA A 832 0.24 -7.68 22.36
C ALA A 832 1.43 -8.06 23.24
N GLN A 833 1.91 -9.31 23.22
CA GLN A 833 2.91 -9.82 24.16
C GLN A 833 4.24 -9.05 24.18
N TYR A 834 4.56 -8.31 23.10
CA TYR A 834 5.76 -7.50 22.99
C TYR A 834 5.58 -6.04 23.43
N GLY A 835 4.41 -5.69 23.97
CA GLY A 835 4.12 -4.36 24.47
C GLY A 835 3.80 -3.34 23.37
N PHE A 836 3.73 -2.09 23.78
CA PHE A 836 3.52 -0.95 22.90
C PHE A 836 4.77 -0.67 22.04
N ARG A 837 4.54 -0.33 20.77
CA ARG A 837 5.55 0.09 19.79
C ARG A 837 5.76 1.61 19.77
N ASP A 838 4.78 2.37 20.24
CA ASP A 838 4.83 3.83 20.38
C ASP A 838 3.83 4.33 21.45
N GLU A 839 3.80 5.64 21.71
CA GLU A 839 2.89 6.25 22.68
C GLU A 839 1.43 6.20 22.15
N ALA A 840 0.52 5.62 22.95
CA ALA A 840 -0.83 5.27 22.49
C ALA A 840 -1.73 6.44 22.07
N ALA A 841 -1.45 7.65 22.58
CA ALA A 841 -2.29 8.81 22.37
C ALA A 841 -2.04 9.55 21.04
N ILE A 842 -1.08 9.11 20.22
CA ILE A 842 -0.60 9.88 19.07
C ILE A 842 -1.58 9.88 17.90
N TYR A 843 -1.98 8.71 17.41
CA TYR A 843 -2.87 8.61 16.25
C TYR A 843 -4.34 8.57 16.67
N ASP A 844 -5.26 8.64 15.70
CA ASP A 844 -6.71 8.58 15.93
C ASP A 844 -7.30 7.27 15.41
N ASN A 845 -8.63 7.12 15.53
CA ASN A 845 -9.43 6.05 14.92
C ASN A 845 -9.11 4.62 15.40
N THR A 846 -9.01 4.43 16.72
CA THR A 846 -8.91 3.14 17.44
C THR A 846 -7.74 2.27 16.99
N PHE A 847 -6.61 2.90 16.67
CA PHE A 847 -5.35 2.18 16.42
C PHE A 847 -4.78 1.67 17.74
N GLN A 848 -4.36 0.41 17.76
CA GLN A 848 -3.55 -0.14 18.85
C GLN A 848 -2.07 -0.02 18.46
N PRO A 849 -1.20 0.62 19.24
CA PRO A 849 0.26 0.64 18.98
C PRO A 849 0.90 -0.72 19.32
N TYR A 850 0.18 -1.81 19.12
CA TYR A 850 0.55 -3.20 19.35
C TYR A 850 -0.38 -4.08 18.51
N GLY A 851 -0.13 -5.39 18.48
CA GLY A 851 -0.91 -6.31 17.66
C GLY A 851 -0.08 -6.83 16.52
N GLN A 852 0.91 -7.65 16.84
CA GLN A 852 1.68 -8.38 15.85
C GLN A 852 1.09 -9.77 15.63
N ILE A 853 1.26 -10.32 14.45
CA ILE A 853 0.78 -11.65 14.09
C ILE A 853 1.84 -12.70 14.45
N MET A 854 1.42 -13.76 15.13
CA MET A 854 2.21 -14.96 15.40
C MET A 854 1.60 -16.20 14.76
N ILE A 855 2.42 -17.23 14.59
CA ILE A 855 1.99 -18.58 14.25
C ILE A 855 2.51 -19.59 15.28
N MET A 856 1.72 -20.62 15.57
CA MET A 856 2.06 -21.73 16.47
C MET A 856 1.48 -23.06 16.00
N ASN A 857 2.00 -24.17 16.52
CA ASN A 857 1.39 -25.49 16.35
C ASN A 857 0.01 -25.54 17.04
N ALA A 858 -0.83 -26.49 16.62
CA ALA A 858 -2.18 -26.72 17.18
C ALA A 858 -2.20 -26.93 18.71
N ASP A 859 -1.09 -27.36 19.31
CA ASP A 859 -0.94 -27.61 20.75
C ASP A 859 -0.36 -26.41 21.52
N GLY A 860 -0.10 -25.28 20.86
CA GLY A 860 0.45 -24.07 21.44
C GLY A 860 1.98 -24.00 21.45
N SER A 861 2.69 -25.01 20.95
CA SER A 861 4.15 -25.02 20.84
C SER A 861 4.67 -24.27 19.59
N ASN A 862 5.99 -24.04 19.52
CA ASN A 862 6.69 -23.45 18.38
C ASN A 862 6.14 -22.09 17.90
N LYS A 863 5.92 -21.17 18.85
CA LYS A 863 5.46 -19.80 18.55
C LYS A 863 6.53 -19.02 17.79
N THR A 864 6.15 -18.43 16.65
CA THR A 864 7.03 -17.60 15.80
C THR A 864 6.31 -16.31 15.43
N LEU A 865 7.01 -15.17 15.48
CA LEU A 865 6.48 -13.87 15.05
C LEU A 865 6.53 -13.79 13.51
N LEU A 866 5.46 -13.29 12.88
CA LEU A 866 5.36 -13.13 11.43
C LEU A 866 5.48 -11.67 10.96
N VAL A 867 5.24 -10.70 11.83
CA VAL A 867 5.27 -9.26 11.49
C VAL A 867 5.91 -8.47 12.63
N ASP A 868 6.70 -7.46 12.28
CA ASP A 868 7.41 -6.59 13.22
C ASP A 868 7.25 -5.12 12.83
N SER A 869 6.01 -4.69 12.57
CA SER A 869 5.66 -3.30 12.26
C SER A 869 5.36 -2.48 13.52
N MET A 870 5.29 -1.15 13.40
CA MET A 870 4.81 -0.27 14.48
C MET A 870 3.27 -0.28 14.63
N TRP A 871 2.55 -0.83 13.66
CA TRP A 871 1.10 -0.73 13.53
C TRP A 871 0.39 -1.98 14.07
N GLU A 872 -0.94 -1.92 14.13
CA GLU A 872 -1.75 -3.11 14.42
C GLU A 872 -1.91 -3.94 13.13
N ASP A 873 -1.29 -5.11 13.10
CA ASP A 873 -1.41 -6.10 12.03
C ASP A 873 -2.31 -7.25 12.52
N SER A 874 -3.35 -7.58 11.74
CA SER A 874 -4.35 -8.53 12.21
C SER A 874 -5.05 -9.31 11.11
N MET A 875 -5.84 -10.30 11.55
CA MET A 875 -6.73 -11.12 10.72
C MET A 875 -5.98 -11.80 9.55
N PRO A 876 -4.96 -12.62 9.88
CA PRO A 876 -4.10 -13.25 8.87
C PRO A 876 -4.80 -14.35 8.08
N LEU A 877 -4.34 -14.61 6.86
CA LEU A 877 -4.72 -15.76 6.04
C LEU A 877 -3.59 -16.15 5.08
N TYR A 878 -3.16 -17.41 5.10
CA TYR A 878 -2.31 -17.96 4.04
C TYR A 878 -3.16 -18.46 2.87
N VAL A 879 -2.80 -18.05 1.65
CA VAL A 879 -3.38 -18.51 0.40
C VAL A 879 -2.26 -19.08 -0.48
N PRO A 880 -2.15 -20.41 -0.60
CA PRO A 880 -1.16 -21.04 -1.49
C PRO A 880 -1.31 -20.61 -2.95
N ASN A 881 -0.20 -20.62 -3.70
CA ASN A 881 -0.20 -20.21 -5.12
C ASN A 881 -1.21 -20.99 -5.98
N GLY A 882 -1.49 -22.26 -5.66
CA GLY A 882 -2.45 -23.08 -6.40
C GLY A 882 -3.90 -22.56 -6.39
N PHE A 883 -4.22 -21.53 -5.60
CA PHE A 883 -5.54 -20.88 -5.59
C PHE A 883 -5.62 -19.61 -6.47
N PHE A 884 -4.51 -19.16 -7.05
CA PHE A 884 -4.50 -18.01 -7.95
C PHE A 884 -4.62 -18.51 -9.41
N GLY A 885 -5.70 -18.13 -10.12
CA GLY A 885 -5.95 -18.54 -11.51
C GLY A 885 -6.91 -19.73 -11.71
N LEU A 886 -7.68 -20.09 -10.68
CA LEU A 886 -8.77 -21.07 -10.74
C LEU A 886 -10.07 -20.50 -11.28
#